data_AF-A0A5N5RD03-F1
#
_entry.id   AF-A0A5N5RD03-F1
#
_cell.length_a   1.000
_cell.length_b   1.000
_cell.length_c   1.000
_cell.angle_alpha   90.00
_cell.angle_beta   90.00
_cell.angle_gamma   90.00
#
_symmetry.space_group_name_H-M   'P 1'
#
loop_
_entity.id
_entity.type
_entity.pdbx_description
1 polymer ?
#
loop_
_entity_poly.entity_id
_entity_poly.type
_entity_poly.pdbx_seq_one_letter_code
_entity_poly.pdbx_strand_id
1 'polypeptide(L)'
;MTTASRQRRGMRRPAAIIAMLTAAASMTAALATVFPASADSSANDGTPLSSWTKPVSDNLSEPFPGVQSQALNSKMFRIPGLLTLHNGWVLASADVRWGTTADSPANIDAAVSLSKDGGKTWTLSMTDHFVDVKDATTDWNGVDWPTRPSSKADRNASFIDPSILQTADGTIFRIIDAMPAYVGNFNPNQVGKESTGLDAKGNMLIAKGTADQPGSTKASDYVYYIDDSSVFDATVNGRKQRLRPIRSIAGNAEQQVWVDAEYNLYTKSGDAYAPQMTKQYATATTKSDVDIQNNVFYSQAEWKVYPTSYIWMRTADVTADGLTWSEPRVLNGIKTTPQEGFLGTGVGLGTTVVKADGTERLLFPVYNNLGNVMRASVIYSDDHGATWHRGSSVPGSSTSESEIVRMPDGRLRMYSRNVSNYVASQVSSDYGQTWTNSAQDKQLQTGSNDKVSFINVKGTLTDTAGKTWGNLVMGSYTVSVKRVGGIVRIGSMADNGDVTWLNNNDIRYPTTESFSYSSLAQIDGNTIGLLREVTPDAGRILYDTFTITELLDKSGKTGWTYTADTSELDAAITTIDGEKLNESDYTAKSWKPFAAALANAREVSARTGATTGEVSDALSGLLDAREALVRRADNAELTALIGRIEAEINAGRLSESTYTPAAWRAFEIAIADAKRVAADTDATTDQIGEAYAQLEQRRKALDESLRPTAAEGKALLDEIVKVTGDNAPVQSKYTEQSWAAFQAALKYAEGIANSDNPTKAEVTAATERLAAATKALVERNGGTGGGDNSGTGDNGTGGDNGAGGNGGNGGQNGGGDTGTDTKPDDHQPDPSKKPGKDPAKNPSKPDGDGGLADTGSTAGMIALVAAGLIAAAGVSVALRRRA
;
A
#
# COMPACT_ATOMS: atom_id res chain seq x y z
N MET A 1 -5.94 -58.67 28.81
CA MET A 1 -6.16 -60.09 28.43
C MET A 1 -6.99 -60.07 27.15
N THR A 2 -6.37 -60.26 25.97
CA THR A 2 -6.12 -61.55 25.26
C THR A 2 -7.36 -62.03 24.46
N THR A 3 -7.32 -62.30 23.14
CA THR A 3 -6.19 -62.27 22.18
C THR A 3 -6.65 -62.24 20.70
N ALA A 4 -5.76 -61.75 19.82
CA ALA A 4 -5.31 -62.33 18.53
C ALA A 4 -6.11 -63.47 17.83
N SER A 5 -6.10 -63.66 16.49
CA SER A 5 -5.53 -62.92 15.33
C SER A 5 -5.82 -63.69 14.03
N ARG A 6 -5.58 -63.09 12.84
CA ARG A 6 -4.70 -63.69 11.80
C ARG A 6 -4.33 -62.70 10.67
N GLN A 7 -3.27 -63.03 9.93
CA GLN A 7 -2.66 -62.19 8.88
C GLN A 7 -2.25 -63.02 7.65
N ARG A 8 -2.26 -62.35 6.48
CA ARG A 8 -1.34 -62.48 5.31
C ARG A 8 -1.11 -63.84 4.62
N ARG A 9 -1.35 -63.85 3.30
CA ARG A 9 -0.45 -64.27 2.18
C ARG A 9 -1.15 -63.89 0.85
N GLY A 10 -0.49 -63.49 -0.24
CA GLY A 10 0.90 -63.02 -0.43
C GLY A 10 1.59 -63.48 -1.73
N MET A 11 1.62 -62.63 -2.78
CA MET A 11 2.56 -62.51 -3.94
C MET A 11 1.91 -61.52 -4.95
N ARG A 12 2.52 -60.45 -5.47
CA ARG A 12 3.76 -60.18 -6.27
C ARG A 12 3.60 -60.39 -7.80
N ARG A 13 4.08 -59.40 -8.58
CA ARG A 13 3.91 -59.17 -10.05
C ARG A 13 5.00 -59.90 -10.90
N PRO A 14 4.90 -59.92 -12.25
CA PRO A 14 5.33 -58.81 -13.17
C PRO A 14 4.16 -58.22 -14.01
N ALA A 15 4.13 -56.95 -14.46
CA ALA A 15 4.93 -56.24 -15.49
C ALA A 15 4.55 -56.63 -16.95
N ALA A 16 4.44 -55.72 -17.94
CA ALA A 16 4.94 -54.33 -18.03
C ALA A 16 4.13 -53.40 -18.98
N ILE A 17 4.49 -52.10 -18.98
CA ILE A 17 4.73 -51.18 -20.15
C ILE A 17 3.75 -51.26 -21.34
N ILE A 18 3.15 -50.17 -21.87
CA ILE A 18 3.08 -48.71 -21.57
C ILE A 18 1.98 -48.11 -22.51
N ALA A 19 1.45 -46.87 -22.50
CA ALA A 19 1.49 -45.62 -21.71
C ALA A 19 0.07 -44.97 -21.85
N MET A 20 -0.27 -43.66 -21.86
CA MET A 20 0.37 -42.35 -21.58
C MET A 20 -0.76 -41.35 -21.23
N LEU A 21 -0.66 -40.59 -20.13
CA LEU A 21 -1.55 -39.44 -19.83
C LEU A 21 -1.00 -38.62 -18.64
N THR A 22 -0.42 -37.45 -18.91
CA THR A 22 0.23 -36.52 -17.94
C THR A 22 0.43 -35.15 -18.61
N ALA A 23 0.43 -34.00 -17.95
CA ALA A 23 0.36 -33.72 -16.50
C ALA A 23 -0.36 -32.38 -16.22
N ALA A 24 -0.96 -32.24 -15.04
CA ALA A 24 -1.35 -30.96 -14.43
C ALA A 24 -1.70 -31.11 -12.92
N ALA A 25 -0.76 -31.53 -12.06
CA ALA A 25 -0.88 -31.43 -10.59
C ALA A 25 0.40 -31.89 -9.85
N SER A 26 1.40 -31.02 -9.66
CA SER A 26 2.34 -31.06 -8.51
C SER A 26 3.42 -29.98 -8.60
N MET A 27 3.32 -28.96 -7.74
CA MET A 27 4.50 -28.25 -7.23
C MET A 27 4.17 -27.64 -5.86
N THR A 28 4.79 -28.17 -4.82
CA THR A 28 4.67 -27.69 -3.44
C THR A 28 6.06 -27.37 -2.90
N ALA A 29 6.16 -26.25 -2.16
CA ALA A 29 7.31 -25.82 -1.37
C ALA A 29 8.66 -25.64 -2.10
N ALA A 30 9.04 -24.38 -2.36
CA ALA A 30 10.28 -23.79 -1.83
C ALA A 30 10.45 -22.33 -2.28
N LEU A 31 10.00 -21.34 -1.48
CA LEU A 31 10.47 -19.95 -1.57
C LEU A 31 10.12 -19.17 -0.29
N ALA A 32 10.75 -19.56 0.81
CA ALA A 32 10.66 -18.86 2.10
C ALA A 32 11.97 -18.10 2.37
N THR A 33 12.13 -16.92 1.76
CA THR A 33 13.31 -16.06 1.96
C THR A 33 12.97 -14.56 1.86
N VAL A 34 12.98 -13.93 3.03
CA VAL A 34 13.53 -12.59 3.31
C VAL A 34 12.87 -11.38 2.61
N PHE A 35 11.88 -10.82 3.29
CA PHE A 35 11.84 -9.38 3.62
C PHE A 35 11.54 -9.22 5.13
N PRO A 36 11.87 -8.09 5.77
CA PRO A 36 11.80 -7.97 7.22
C PRO A 36 10.36 -7.77 7.66
N ALA A 37 9.78 -8.80 8.27
CA ALA A 37 8.64 -8.62 9.15
C ALA A 37 9.08 -7.74 10.33
N SER A 38 8.67 -6.48 10.35
CA SER A 38 8.58 -5.66 11.58
C SER A 38 7.36 -6.05 12.43
N ALA A 39 6.90 -7.30 12.30
CA ALA A 39 6.34 -8.01 13.43
C ALA A 39 7.47 -8.27 14.41
N ASP A 40 7.58 -7.42 15.43
CA ASP A 40 8.44 -7.65 16.60
C ASP A 40 7.87 -8.80 17.44
N SER A 41 7.94 -10.02 16.89
CA SER A 41 7.28 -11.22 17.41
C SER A 41 8.01 -11.82 18.62
N SER A 42 8.60 -10.96 19.43
CA SER A 42 9.32 -11.27 20.67
C SER A 42 8.83 -10.38 21.80
N ALA A 43 7.72 -10.78 22.43
CA ALA A 43 7.32 -10.31 23.76
C ALA A 43 8.28 -10.86 24.84
N ASN A 44 9.57 -10.59 24.67
CA ASN A 44 10.68 -11.15 25.47
C ASN A 44 11.99 -10.37 25.32
N ASP A 45 11.97 -9.16 24.74
CA ASP A 45 13.13 -8.26 24.62
C ASP A 45 13.28 -7.29 25.81
N GLY A 46 12.27 -7.22 26.69
CA GLY A 46 12.19 -6.29 27.81
C GLY A 46 11.33 -5.04 27.56
N THR A 47 10.70 -4.91 26.39
CA THR A 47 9.74 -3.84 26.11
C THR A 47 8.45 -4.04 26.92
N PRO A 48 7.92 -2.98 27.58
CA PRO A 48 6.61 -2.98 28.22
C PRO A 48 5.46 -3.47 27.33
N LEU A 49 4.49 -4.16 27.94
CA LEU A 49 3.19 -4.39 27.33
C LEU A 49 2.43 -3.05 27.21
N SER A 50 2.39 -2.50 26.01
CA SER A 50 1.59 -1.34 25.62
C SER A 50 0.29 -1.80 24.94
N SER A 51 -0.55 -0.87 24.49
CA SER A 51 -1.52 -1.16 23.44
C SER A 51 -0.80 -1.69 22.19
N TRP A 52 -1.23 -2.84 21.66
CA TRP A 52 -0.40 -3.60 20.71
C TRP A 52 -1.21 -4.44 19.70
N THR A 53 -0.70 -4.57 18.48
CA THR A 53 -1.38 -5.29 17.38
C THR A 53 -0.70 -6.61 17.01
N LYS A 54 -0.92 -7.66 17.82
CA LYS A 54 -0.78 -9.10 17.47
C LYS A 54 -1.22 -9.94 18.68
N PRO A 55 -2.03 -11.01 18.50
CA PRO A 55 -1.68 -12.11 17.58
C PRO A 55 -2.22 -12.04 16.14
N VAL A 56 -1.71 -12.93 15.29
CA VAL A 56 -2.22 -13.27 13.94
C VAL A 56 -2.64 -14.74 13.93
N SER A 57 -3.63 -15.13 13.13
CA SER A 57 -3.99 -16.53 12.87
C SER A 57 -4.32 -16.75 11.40
N ASP A 58 -3.56 -17.59 10.71
CA ASP A 58 -3.72 -17.86 9.27
C ASP A 58 -4.50 -19.16 8.99
N ASN A 59 -4.97 -19.31 7.75
CA ASN A 59 -5.65 -20.52 7.25
C ASN A 59 -6.91 -20.93 8.05
N LEU A 60 -7.60 -19.95 8.65
CA LEU A 60 -8.86 -20.20 9.35
C LEU A 60 -9.99 -20.51 8.35
N SER A 61 -10.86 -21.46 8.66
CA SER A 61 -12.04 -21.79 7.84
C SER A 61 -13.21 -20.80 7.97
N GLU A 62 -13.07 -19.79 8.85
CA GLU A 62 -14.05 -18.75 9.14
C GLU A 62 -13.31 -17.48 9.60
N PRO A 63 -13.88 -16.27 9.44
CA PRO A 63 -13.19 -15.03 9.81
C PRO A 63 -12.99 -14.88 11.32
N PHE A 64 -13.97 -15.27 12.14
CA PHE A 64 -13.98 -15.09 13.60
C PHE A 64 -14.41 -16.37 14.33
N PRO A 65 -13.58 -17.44 14.32
CA PRO A 65 -13.92 -18.74 14.88
C PRO A 65 -13.70 -18.81 16.40
N GLY A 66 -14.09 -19.93 17.02
CA GLY A 66 -13.87 -20.17 18.45
C GLY A 66 -12.39 -20.41 18.81
N VAL A 67 -12.07 -20.22 20.10
CA VAL A 67 -10.71 -20.30 20.70
C VAL A 67 -9.81 -21.42 20.17
N GLN A 68 -10.34 -22.63 19.98
CA GLN A 68 -9.52 -23.79 19.65
C GLN A 68 -8.83 -23.71 18.28
N SER A 69 -9.23 -22.77 17.42
CA SER A 69 -8.64 -22.56 16.10
C SER A 69 -7.96 -21.19 15.91
N GLN A 70 -7.94 -20.29 16.90
CA GLN A 70 -7.43 -18.92 16.69
C GLN A 70 -6.64 -18.34 17.88
N ALA A 71 -5.55 -17.64 17.55
CA ALA A 71 -4.49 -17.24 18.48
C ALA A 71 -4.81 -16.02 19.36
N LEU A 72 -5.86 -15.22 19.07
CA LEU A 72 -6.34 -14.20 20.00
C LEU A 72 -6.92 -14.85 21.27
N ASN A 73 -7.30 -16.14 21.25
CA ASN A 73 -7.91 -16.86 22.37
C ASN A 73 -9.24 -16.30 22.91
N SER A 74 -9.85 -15.28 22.29
CA SER A 74 -11.22 -14.87 22.64
C SER A 74 -12.27 -15.92 22.26
N LYS A 75 -13.30 -16.07 23.12
CA LYS A 75 -14.50 -16.86 22.84
C LYS A 75 -15.60 -16.06 22.14
N MET A 76 -15.54 -14.74 22.16
CA MET A 76 -16.67 -13.88 21.86
C MET A 76 -16.29 -12.78 20.87
N PHE A 77 -17.01 -12.76 19.75
CA PHE A 77 -16.91 -11.74 18.71
C PHE A 77 -18.30 -11.18 18.42
N ARG A 78 -18.39 -9.88 18.15
CA ARG A 78 -19.65 -9.15 17.91
C ARG A 78 -19.45 -8.04 16.86
N ILE A 79 -20.55 -7.44 16.43
CA ILE A 79 -20.55 -6.26 15.55
C ILE A 79 -19.81 -6.48 14.22
N PRO A 80 -20.31 -7.37 13.35
CA PRO A 80 -19.68 -7.65 12.07
C PRO A 80 -19.73 -6.46 11.10
N GLY A 81 -18.60 -6.18 10.46
CA GLY A 81 -18.49 -5.51 9.15
C GLY A 81 -17.87 -6.44 8.11
N LEU A 82 -18.30 -6.36 6.85
CA LEU A 82 -17.81 -7.18 5.74
C LEU A 82 -17.69 -6.34 4.47
N LEU A 83 -16.48 -6.23 3.93
CA LEU A 83 -16.15 -5.42 2.76
C LEU A 83 -15.39 -6.27 1.73
N THR A 84 -15.77 -6.18 0.45
CA THR A 84 -14.92 -6.67 -0.65
C THR A 84 -14.05 -5.53 -1.13
N LEU A 85 -12.75 -5.77 -1.24
CA LEU A 85 -11.74 -4.80 -1.66
C LEU A 85 -11.58 -4.81 -3.20
N HIS A 86 -11.04 -3.72 -3.76
CA HIS A 86 -10.86 -3.56 -5.22
C HIS A 86 -10.04 -4.69 -5.89
N ASN A 87 -9.16 -5.37 -5.13
CA ASN A 87 -8.37 -6.51 -5.60
C ASN A 87 -9.05 -7.88 -5.37
N GLY A 88 -10.36 -7.91 -5.13
CA GLY A 88 -11.13 -9.14 -4.91
C GLY A 88 -10.93 -9.81 -3.54
N TRP A 89 -10.08 -9.26 -2.66
CA TRP A 89 -9.93 -9.76 -1.30
C TRP A 89 -11.13 -9.37 -0.44
N VAL A 90 -11.46 -10.18 0.57
CA VAL A 90 -12.60 -9.95 1.47
C VAL A 90 -12.07 -9.59 2.85
N LEU A 91 -12.44 -8.42 3.35
CA LEU A 91 -12.08 -7.92 4.67
C LEU A 91 -13.31 -7.97 5.61
N ALA A 92 -13.20 -8.75 6.67
CA ALA A 92 -14.14 -8.77 7.77
C ALA A 92 -13.60 -7.94 8.95
N SER A 93 -14.46 -7.27 9.71
CA SER A 93 -14.14 -6.58 10.97
C SER A 93 -15.12 -6.99 12.09
N ALA A 94 -14.63 -7.02 13.33
CA ALA A 94 -15.46 -7.33 14.50
C ALA A 94 -14.84 -6.79 15.80
N ASP A 95 -15.70 -6.61 16.80
CA ASP A 95 -15.29 -6.56 18.20
C ASP A 95 -14.66 -7.90 18.62
N VAL A 96 -13.63 -7.84 19.46
CA VAL A 96 -13.12 -8.95 20.28
C VAL A 96 -13.55 -8.67 21.72
N ARG A 97 -14.56 -9.38 22.22
CA ARG A 97 -15.10 -9.15 23.57
C ARG A 97 -14.53 -10.18 24.55
N TRP A 98 -14.04 -9.74 25.71
CA TRP A 98 -13.37 -10.61 26.67
C TRP A 98 -14.27 -10.94 27.87
N GLY A 99 -14.58 -12.22 28.07
CA GLY A 99 -15.37 -12.74 29.20
C GLY A 99 -16.83 -12.29 29.28
N THR A 100 -17.29 -11.41 28.38
CA THR A 100 -18.64 -10.85 28.33
C THR A 100 -19.05 -10.52 26.89
N THR A 101 -20.36 -10.38 26.66
CA THR A 101 -20.91 -9.86 25.40
C THR A 101 -21.63 -8.52 25.58
N ALA A 102 -21.57 -7.95 26.78
CA ALA A 102 -22.03 -6.59 27.07
C ALA A 102 -21.31 -5.55 26.21
N ASP A 103 -21.97 -4.41 25.97
CA ASP A 103 -21.36 -3.22 25.36
C ASP A 103 -20.61 -2.39 26.44
N SER A 104 -19.81 -1.39 26.04
CA SER A 104 -18.97 -0.62 26.97
C SER A 104 -19.76 0.10 28.10
N PRO A 105 -19.21 0.23 29.33
CA PRO A 105 -17.85 -0.17 29.74
C PRO A 105 -17.72 -1.68 30.00
N ALA A 106 -16.81 -2.31 29.27
CA ALA A 106 -16.45 -3.74 29.32
C ALA A 106 -15.04 -3.89 28.73
N ASN A 107 -14.37 -5.03 28.92
CA ASN A 107 -13.11 -5.28 28.22
C ASN A 107 -13.43 -5.74 26.78
N ILE A 108 -13.24 -4.84 25.81
CA ILE A 108 -13.54 -5.04 24.39
C ILE A 108 -12.45 -4.36 23.56
N ASP A 109 -11.94 -5.09 22.58
CA ASP A 109 -10.96 -4.66 21.59
C ASP A 109 -11.49 -4.95 20.17
N ALA A 110 -10.66 -4.82 19.13
CA ALA A 110 -11.13 -5.04 17.77
C ALA A 110 -10.11 -5.63 16.81
N ALA A 111 -10.59 -6.56 15.98
CA ALA A 111 -9.81 -7.32 15.01
C ALA A 111 -10.41 -7.22 13.61
N VAL A 112 -9.57 -7.54 12.63
CA VAL A 112 -9.98 -7.77 11.24
C VAL A 112 -9.56 -9.17 10.81
N SER A 113 -10.28 -9.73 9.84
CA SER A 113 -9.97 -11.02 9.24
C SER A 113 -9.99 -10.89 7.72
N LEU A 114 -8.89 -11.23 7.06
CA LEU A 114 -8.68 -11.04 5.62
C LEU A 114 -8.72 -12.38 4.88
N SER A 115 -9.52 -12.49 3.84
CA SER A 115 -9.50 -13.62 2.89
C SER A 115 -8.96 -13.17 1.53
N LYS A 116 -8.03 -13.95 0.97
CA LYS A 116 -7.47 -13.76 -0.37
C LYS A 116 -8.02 -14.72 -1.42
N ASP A 117 -9.06 -15.50 -1.06
CA ASP A 117 -9.56 -16.61 -1.90
C ASP A 117 -11.11 -16.64 -2.04
N GLY A 118 -11.78 -15.50 -1.81
CA GLY A 118 -13.24 -15.40 -1.88
C GLY A 118 -13.98 -15.90 -0.62
N GLY A 119 -13.33 -15.82 0.54
CA GLY A 119 -13.90 -16.15 1.86
C GLY A 119 -13.80 -17.62 2.26
N LYS A 120 -12.94 -18.42 1.61
CA LYS A 120 -12.77 -19.85 1.93
C LYS A 120 -11.74 -20.07 3.05
N THR A 121 -10.66 -19.27 3.04
CA THR A 121 -9.66 -19.20 4.11
C THR A 121 -9.45 -17.75 4.56
N TRP A 122 -9.10 -17.58 5.84
CA TRP A 122 -9.01 -16.27 6.50
C TRP A 122 -7.75 -16.12 7.37
N THR A 123 -7.21 -14.91 7.39
CA THR A 123 -6.11 -14.44 8.26
C THR A 123 -6.64 -13.40 9.24
N LEU A 124 -6.81 -13.79 10.50
CA LEU A 124 -7.28 -12.95 11.61
C LEU A 124 -6.12 -12.15 12.23
N SER A 125 -6.31 -10.88 12.54
CA SER A 125 -5.32 -9.99 13.17
C SER A 125 -5.99 -8.94 14.07
N MET A 126 -5.41 -8.69 15.26
CA MET A 126 -5.84 -7.59 16.14
C MET A 126 -5.45 -6.23 15.53
N THR A 127 -6.35 -5.23 15.63
CA THR A 127 -6.14 -3.87 15.07
C THR A 127 -6.05 -2.75 16.10
N ASP A 128 -6.69 -2.92 17.26
CA ASP A 128 -6.51 -2.09 18.44
C ASP A 128 -6.67 -2.99 19.68
N HIS A 129 -5.88 -2.77 20.74
CA HIS A 129 -5.91 -3.54 21.98
C HIS A 129 -5.58 -2.62 23.17
N PHE A 130 -6.41 -2.59 24.21
CA PHE A 130 -6.06 -2.02 25.51
C PHE A 130 -5.71 -3.12 26.52
N VAL A 131 -4.56 -3.00 27.18
CA VAL A 131 -4.02 -4.03 28.10
C VAL A 131 -4.20 -3.69 29.58
N ASP A 132 -5.07 -2.73 29.92
CA ASP A 132 -5.30 -2.28 31.30
C ASP A 132 -5.97 -3.32 32.20
N VAL A 133 -6.78 -4.18 31.59
CA VAL A 133 -7.38 -5.37 32.19
C VAL A 133 -6.96 -6.60 31.39
N LYS A 134 -6.59 -7.68 32.08
CA LYS A 134 -6.14 -8.92 31.45
C LYS A 134 -7.23 -9.54 30.56
N ASP A 135 -6.84 -9.93 29.36
CA ASP A 135 -7.62 -10.74 28.41
C ASP A 135 -8.23 -11.97 29.11
N ALA A 136 -9.55 -11.94 29.32
CA ALA A 136 -10.29 -12.97 30.05
C ALA A 136 -11.06 -13.88 29.07
N THR A 137 -10.73 -15.17 29.07
CA THR A 137 -11.38 -16.17 28.20
C THR A 137 -12.41 -17.01 28.94
N THR A 138 -12.46 -16.96 30.28
CA THR A 138 -13.62 -17.40 31.07
C THR A 138 -14.67 -16.31 31.10
N ASP A 139 -15.93 -16.71 31.16
CA ASP A 139 -17.06 -15.81 31.33
C ASP A 139 -17.13 -15.22 32.75
N TRP A 140 -18.01 -14.24 32.93
CA TRP A 140 -18.39 -13.63 34.21
C TRP A 140 -18.58 -14.65 35.36
N ASN A 141 -19.03 -15.87 35.04
CA ASN A 141 -19.33 -16.92 36.02
C ASN A 141 -18.10 -17.70 36.52
N GLY A 142 -16.89 -17.41 36.04
CA GLY A 142 -15.63 -18.05 36.46
C GLY A 142 -14.83 -17.31 37.55
N VAL A 143 -15.29 -16.12 37.99
CA VAL A 143 -14.59 -15.22 38.92
C VAL A 143 -15.60 -14.66 39.92
N ASP A 144 -15.16 -14.23 41.12
CA ASP A 144 -15.95 -13.36 42.01
C ASP A 144 -16.11 -11.94 41.42
N TRP A 145 -16.81 -11.87 40.30
CA TRP A 145 -17.32 -10.65 39.67
C TRP A 145 -18.84 -10.67 39.92
N PRO A 146 -19.43 -9.66 40.58
CA PRO A 146 -20.71 -9.80 41.30
C PRO A 146 -21.82 -10.38 40.42
N THR A 147 -22.50 -11.43 40.90
CA THR A 147 -23.49 -12.23 40.15
C THR A 147 -24.63 -11.35 39.59
N ARG A 148 -24.47 -10.94 38.31
CA ARG A 148 -25.00 -9.69 37.74
C ARG A 148 -24.57 -8.42 38.51
N PRO A 149 -23.99 -7.41 37.83
CA PRO A 149 -23.64 -6.16 38.48
C PRO A 149 -24.90 -5.30 38.66
N SER A 150 -25.37 -5.17 39.90
CA SER A 150 -26.16 -3.99 40.28
C SER A 150 -25.26 -2.76 40.53
N SER A 151 -23.94 -2.95 40.56
CA SER A 151 -22.90 -1.95 40.79
C SER A 151 -22.09 -1.67 39.52
N LYS A 152 -22.30 -0.50 38.91
CA LYS A 152 -21.55 0.02 37.76
C LYS A 152 -20.12 0.38 38.22
N ALA A 153 -19.11 -0.41 37.84
CA ALA A 153 -17.77 -0.30 38.44
C ALA A 153 -16.63 -0.65 37.47
N ASP A 154 -16.93 -0.74 36.18
CA ASP A 154 -16.14 -1.47 35.20
C ASP A 154 -14.99 -0.60 34.67
N ARG A 155 -13.77 -0.97 35.06
CA ARG A 155 -12.55 -0.15 35.00
C ARG A 155 -11.85 -0.10 33.64
N ASN A 156 -12.25 -0.97 32.73
CA ASN A 156 -11.59 -1.21 31.44
C ASN A 156 -11.85 -0.03 30.50
N ALA A 157 -10.80 0.43 29.82
CA ALA A 157 -10.93 1.10 28.53
C ALA A 157 -11.45 0.09 27.48
N SER A 158 -11.93 0.56 26.32
CA SER A 158 -12.35 -0.34 25.23
C SER A 158 -12.32 0.32 23.86
N PHE A 159 -12.18 -0.51 22.82
CA PHE A 159 -12.51 -0.18 21.44
C PHE A 159 -13.75 -0.98 21.02
N ILE A 160 -14.83 -0.33 20.63
CA ILE A 160 -16.13 -0.97 20.32
C ILE A 160 -16.73 -0.42 19.03
N ASP A 161 -17.53 -1.21 18.33
CA ASP A 161 -18.39 -0.77 17.22
C ASP A 161 -17.59 -0.33 15.96
N PRO A 162 -16.80 -1.23 15.32
CA PRO A 162 -16.02 -0.91 14.12
C PRO A 162 -16.89 -0.59 12.89
N SER A 163 -16.35 0.27 12.01
CA SER A 163 -16.86 0.48 10.65
C SER A 163 -15.71 0.68 9.65
N ILE A 164 -15.82 0.10 8.45
CA ILE A 164 -14.77 0.08 7.41
C ILE A 164 -15.26 0.60 6.04
N LEU A 165 -14.35 1.20 5.26
CA LEU A 165 -14.53 1.53 3.84
C LEU A 165 -13.20 1.46 3.09
N GLN A 166 -13.24 1.49 1.75
CA GLN A 166 -12.06 1.68 0.89
C GLN A 166 -12.30 2.87 -0.06
N THR A 167 -11.25 3.66 -0.31
CA THR A 167 -11.22 4.83 -1.21
C THR A 167 -10.93 4.44 -2.66
N ALA A 168 -11.11 5.36 -3.61
CA ALA A 168 -10.83 5.11 -5.03
C ALA A 168 -9.34 4.80 -5.31
N ASP A 169 -8.42 5.34 -4.52
CA ASP A 169 -6.97 5.05 -4.56
C ASP A 169 -6.57 3.73 -3.87
N GLY A 170 -7.53 3.03 -3.26
CA GLY A 170 -7.33 1.72 -2.62
C GLY A 170 -6.96 1.78 -1.14
N THR A 171 -6.77 2.95 -0.53
CA THR A 171 -6.56 3.07 0.92
C THR A 171 -7.80 2.59 1.69
N ILE A 172 -7.59 1.71 2.66
CA ILE A 172 -8.66 1.23 3.55
C ILE A 172 -8.74 2.19 4.74
N PHE A 173 -9.95 2.62 5.10
CA PHE A 173 -10.21 3.40 6.30
C PHE A 173 -11.02 2.55 7.29
N ARG A 174 -10.64 2.60 8.58
CA ARG A 174 -11.43 2.05 9.67
C ARG A 174 -11.62 3.09 10.76
N ILE A 175 -12.87 3.30 11.18
CA ILE A 175 -13.20 3.96 12.45
C ILE A 175 -13.67 2.94 13.49
N ILE A 176 -13.52 3.29 14.75
CA ILE A 176 -14.07 2.59 15.91
C ILE A 176 -14.29 3.57 17.07
N ASP A 177 -15.19 3.27 18.01
CA ASP A 177 -15.34 4.06 19.22
C ASP A 177 -14.29 3.65 20.27
N ALA A 178 -13.37 4.56 20.61
CA ALA A 178 -12.50 4.43 21.76
C ALA A 178 -13.18 5.03 23.02
N MET A 179 -13.36 4.19 24.03
CA MET A 179 -13.95 4.54 25.33
C MET A 179 -12.86 4.53 26.41
N PRO A 180 -12.67 5.65 27.14
CA PRO A 180 -11.89 5.64 28.38
C PRO A 180 -12.53 4.73 29.44
N ALA A 181 -11.75 4.36 30.46
CA ALA A 181 -12.23 3.62 31.61
C ALA A 181 -13.55 4.17 32.16
N TYR A 182 -14.49 3.26 32.49
CA TYR A 182 -15.86 3.52 32.96
C TYR A 182 -16.83 4.18 31.95
N VAL A 183 -16.39 4.56 30.74
CA VAL A 183 -17.21 5.25 29.73
C VAL A 183 -18.01 4.25 28.89
N GLY A 184 -19.25 4.62 28.56
CA GLY A 184 -20.11 3.86 27.67
C GLY A 184 -21.49 4.50 27.53
N ASN A 185 -22.11 4.32 26.35
CA ASN A 185 -23.31 5.04 25.90
C ASN A 185 -24.43 5.15 26.97
N PHE A 186 -24.70 4.05 27.67
CA PHE A 186 -25.80 3.94 28.64
C PHE A 186 -25.38 4.11 30.12
N ASN A 187 -24.19 4.67 30.41
CA ASN A 187 -23.70 4.95 31.77
C ASN A 187 -23.70 6.46 32.12
N PRO A 188 -24.87 7.09 32.37
CA PRO A 188 -25.02 8.55 32.39
C PRO A 188 -24.31 9.29 33.54
N ASN A 189 -23.76 8.58 34.53
CA ASN A 189 -23.09 9.18 35.69
C ASN A 189 -21.58 9.36 35.48
N GLN A 190 -20.98 8.64 34.52
CA GLN A 190 -19.54 8.66 34.24
C GLN A 190 -19.22 9.18 32.83
N VAL A 191 -20.23 9.36 31.97
CA VAL A 191 -20.11 10.07 30.69
C VAL A 191 -20.25 11.58 30.89
N GLY A 192 -19.20 12.34 30.58
CA GLY A 192 -19.16 13.81 30.62
C GLY A 192 -19.99 14.48 29.53
N LYS A 193 -20.54 15.68 29.84
CA LYS A 193 -21.46 16.45 28.95
C LYS A 193 -21.20 17.97 28.98
N GLU A 194 -20.01 18.36 29.44
CA GLU A 194 -19.52 19.74 29.51
C GLU A 194 -18.39 20.02 28.49
N SER A 195 -17.82 18.98 27.88
CA SER A 195 -16.79 19.08 26.85
C SER A 195 -16.98 18.01 25.77
N THR A 196 -16.49 18.27 24.56
CA THR A 196 -16.35 17.28 23.49
C THR A 196 -15.19 16.31 23.73
N GLY A 197 -14.29 16.65 24.66
CA GLY A 197 -13.01 15.99 24.91
C GLY A 197 -11.81 16.62 24.18
N LEU A 198 -12.03 17.63 23.35
CA LEU A 198 -11.01 18.29 22.54
C LEU A 198 -11.02 19.81 22.74
N ASP A 199 -9.88 20.47 22.52
CA ASP A 199 -9.77 21.93 22.51
C ASP A 199 -10.25 22.54 21.17
N ALA A 200 -10.22 23.87 21.06
CA ALA A 200 -10.64 24.60 19.85
C ALA A 200 -9.70 24.43 18.63
N LYS A 201 -8.56 23.75 18.78
CA LYS A 201 -7.65 23.35 17.69
C LYS A 201 -7.79 21.85 17.36
N GLY A 202 -8.56 21.09 18.14
CA GLY A 202 -8.72 19.65 18.02
C GLY A 202 -7.73 18.82 18.84
N ASN A 203 -6.87 19.44 19.67
CA ASN A 203 -5.99 18.70 20.59
C ASN A 203 -6.83 17.98 21.66
N MET A 204 -6.41 16.79 22.08
CA MET A 204 -7.12 16.08 23.16
C MET A 204 -6.89 16.74 24.53
N LEU A 205 -7.98 17.05 25.22
CA LEU A 205 -7.97 17.63 26.56
C LEU A 205 -7.63 16.57 27.60
N ILE A 206 -6.75 16.92 28.54
CA ILE A 206 -6.28 16.00 29.58
C ILE A 206 -6.27 16.68 30.95
N ALA A 207 -6.58 15.92 31.99
CA ALA A 207 -6.58 16.35 33.38
C ALA A 207 -5.62 15.47 34.20
N LYS A 208 -5.11 16.00 35.32
CA LYS A 208 -4.46 15.19 36.34
C LYS A 208 -5.48 14.85 37.43
N GLY A 209 -5.99 13.62 37.39
CA GLY A 209 -6.87 13.03 38.40
C GLY A 209 -6.14 12.01 39.27
N THR A 210 -6.92 11.27 40.07
CA THR A 210 -6.41 10.18 40.92
C THR A 210 -6.31 8.88 40.14
N ALA A 211 -5.21 8.12 40.33
CA ALA A 211 -5.11 6.76 39.83
C ALA A 211 -6.22 5.85 40.42
N ASP A 212 -6.61 4.82 39.67
CA ASP A 212 -7.66 3.85 40.01
C ASP A 212 -9.06 4.47 40.24
N GLN A 213 -9.33 5.63 39.65
CA GLN A 213 -10.61 6.37 39.68
C GLN A 213 -11.07 6.77 38.27
N PRO A 214 -12.37 7.08 38.06
CA PRO A 214 -12.85 7.68 36.81
C PRO A 214 -12.26 9.07 36.55
N GLY A 215 -12.28 9.50 35.29
CA GLY A 215 -12.02 10.90 34.92
C GLY A 215 -13.11 11.84 35.45
N SER A 216 -12.79 13.14 35.57
CA SER A 216 -13.80 14.13 35.97
C SER A 216 -14.76 14.38 34.81
N THR A 217 -16.06 14.45 35.09
CA THR A 217 -17.06 14.83 34.08
C THR A 217 -17.15 16.34 33.85
N LYS A 218 -16.43 17.15 34.65
CA LYS A 218 -16.42 18.61 34.54
C LYS A 218 -15.40 19.10 33.52
N ALA A 219 -15.76 20.07 32.69
CA ALA A 219 -14.82 20.69 31.76
C ALA A 219 -13.77 21.58 32.46
N SER A 220 -14.09 22.12 33.63
CA SER A 220 -13.19 23.01 34.41
C SER A 220 -11.87 22.36 34.83
N ASP A 221 -11.84 21.03 34.93
CA ASP A 221 -10.74 20.29 35.54
C ASP A 221 -9.66 19.93 34.50
N TYR A 222 -9.96 20.14 33.21
CA TYR A 222 -9.15 19.79 32.05
C TYR A 222 -8.28 20.98 31.60
N VAL A 223 -7.33 21.33 32.46
CA VAL A 223 -6.44 22.50 32.28
C VAL A 223 -5.16 22.22 31.49
N TYR A 224 -5.04 21.02 30.90
CA TYR A 224 -3.93 20.59 30.06
C TYR A 224 -4.44 20.02 28.73
N TYR A 225 -3.55 19.92 27.75
CA TYR A 225 -3.82 19.28 26.46
C TYR A 225 -2.61 18.48 25.95
N ILE A 226 -2.85 17.54 25.05
CA ILE A 226 -1.83 16.79 24.32
C ILE A 226 -1.50 17.54 23.04
N ASP A 227 -0.26 18.00 22.87
CA ASP A 227 0.13 18.88 21.76
C ASP A 227 0.52 18.10 20.50
N ASP A 228 -0.47 17.76 19.68
CA ASP A 228 -0.30 17.13 18.37
C ASP A 228 0.47 18.01 17.35
N SER A 229 0.70 19.30 17.65
CA SER A 229 1.50 20.19 16.79
C SER A 229 3.01 20.18 17.10
N SER A 230 3.42 19.62 18.24
CA SER A 230 4.83 19.53 18.69
C SER A 230 5.35 18.09 18.74
N VAL A 231 5.00 17.25 17.76
CA VAL A 231 5.53 15.87 17.67
C VAL A 231 7.04 15.89 17.41
N PHE A 232 7.79 15.08 18.16
CA PHE A 232 9.23 14.90 17.95
C PHE A 232 9.65 13.43 18.12
N ASP A 233 10.86 13.13 17.66
CA ASP A 233 11.50 11.82 17.78
C ASP A 233 12.34 11.75 19.06
N ALA A 234 12.09 10.75 19.90
CA ALA A 234 12.86 10.43 21.10
C ALA A 234 13.52 9.05 20.99
N THR A 235 14.61 8.82 21.72
CA THR A 235 15.16 7.48 21.94
C THR A 235 14.66 6.94 23.29
N VAL A 236 13.91 5.84 23.24
CA VAL A 236 13.38 5.12 24.42
C VAL A 236 13.90 3.69 24.36
N ASN A 237 14.61 3.23 25.39
CA ASN A 237 15.20 1.88 25.45
C ASN A 237 16.02 1.48 24.19
N GLY A 238 16.69 2.46 23.57
CA GLY A 238 17.46 2.26 22.32
C GLY A 238 16.62 2.26 21.02
N ARG A 239 15.29 2.29 21.11
CA ARG A 239 14.35 2.36 19.99
C ARG A 239 13.93 3.82 19.72
N LYS A 240 13.57 4.12 18.47
CA LYS A 240 13.07 5.44 18.06
C LYS A 240 11.55 5.51 18.29
N GLN A 241 11.09 6.49 19.05
CA GLN A 241 9.68 6.68 19.41
C GLN A 241 9.21 8.09 19.05
N ARG A 242 8.05 8.22 18.39
CA ARG A 242 7.38 9.52 18.21
C ARG A 242 6.60 9.89 19.47
N LEU A 243 6.81 11.11 19.98
CA LEU A 243 6.22 11.62 21.23
C LEU A 243 5.55 12.99 21.04
N ARG A 244 4.44 13.19 21.75
CA ARG A 244 3.64 14.43 21.86
C ARG A 244 3.74 14.98 23.29
N PRO A 245 4.13 16.23 23.53
CA PRO A 245 4.19 16.78 24.89
C PRO A 245 2.80 17.10 25.46
N ILE A 246 2.60 16.82 26.75
CA ILE A 246 1.46 17.37 27.50
C ILE A 246 1.82 18.80 27.91
N ARG A 247 0.94 19.76 27.59
CA ARG A 247 1.12 21.20 27.90
C ARG A 247 -0.02 21.74 28.76
N SER A 248 0.28 22.73 29.60
CA SER A 248 -0.76 23.51 30.30
C SER A 248 -1.45 24.49 29.35
N ILE A 249 -2.78 24.56 29.40
CA ILE A 249 -3.55 25.58 28.67
C ILE A 249 -3.18 26.97 29.21
N ALA A 250 -3.01 27.09 30.53
CA ALA A 250 -2.43 28.27 31.16
C ALA A 250 -0.91 28.32 30.90
N GLY A 251 -0.50 29.18 29.96
CA GLY A 251 0.91 29.53 29.73
C GLY A 251 1.72 28.59 28.82
N ASN A 252 1.10 27.57 28.21
CA ASN A 252 1.74 26.67 27.23
C ASN A 252 2.94 25.85 27.76
N ALA A 253 3.05 25.68 29.09
CA ALA A 253 4.21 25.06 29.72
C ALA A 253 4.17 23.54 29.58
N GLU A 254 5.29 22.93 29.19
CA GLU A 254 5.44 21.49 29.05
C GLU A 254 5.53 20.79 30.41
N GLN A 255 4.75 19.73 30.61
CA GLN A 255 4.59 19.08 31.92
C GLN A 255 5.64 18.00 32.22
N GLN A 256 6.66 17.84 31.37
CA GLN A 256 7.65 16.75 31.42
C GLN A 256 7.02 15.34 31.41
N VAL A 257 5.88 15.24 30.71
CA VAL A 257 5.16 14.00 30.42
C VAL A 257 4.71 14.07 28.95
N TRP A 258 4.81 12.95 28.25
CA TRP A 258 4.51 12.82 26.82
C TRP A 258 3.65 11.59 26.56
N VAL A 259 3.11 11.50 25.35
CA VAL A 259 2.45 10.30 24.85
C VAL A 259 2.92 9.91 23.45
N ASP A 260 2.82 8.63 23.09
CA ASP A 260 2.95 8.16 21.70
C ASP A 260 1.65 8.42 20.90
N ALA A 261 1.45 7.72 19.77
CA ALA A 261 0.25 7.83 18.95
C ALA A 261 -0.91 6.96 19.44
N GLU A 262 -0.61 5.87 20.14
CA GLU A 262 -1.59 5.03 20.82
C GLU A 262 -2.01 5.63 22.18
N TYR A 263 -1.48 6.82 22.50
CA TYR A 263 -1.61 7.58 23.73
C TYR A 263 -1.07 6.89 25.01
N ASN A 264 -0.09 5.99 24.87
CA ASN A 264 0.67 5.46 26.00
C ASN A 264 1.59 6.55 26.57
N LEU A 265 1.73 6.59 27.89
CA LEU A 265 2.45 7.62 28.63
C LEU A 265 3.96 7.36 28.71
N TYR A 266 4.72 8.45 28.67
CA TYR A 266 6.18 8.50 28.83
C TYR A 266 6.57 9.65 29.76
N THR A 267 7.65 9.46 30.52
CA THR A 267 8.28 10.48 31.36
C THR A 267 9.77 10.59 31.04
N LYS A 268 10.46 11.58 31.61
CA LYS A 268 11.92 11.77 31.45
C LYS A 268 12.62 11.51 32.77
N SER A 269 13.66 10.69 32.76
CA SER A 269 14.51 10.35 33.89
C SER A 269 15.93 10.81 33.61
N GLY A 270 16.34 11.93 34.23
CA GLY A 270 17.55 12.65 33.83
C GLY A 270 17.42 13.17 32.40
N ASP A 271 18.20 12.62 31.47
CA ASP A 271 18.12 12.92 30.05
C ASP A 271 17.48 11.83 29.17
N ALA A 272 17.17 10.66 29.72
CA ALA A 272 16.52 9.57 28.99
C ALA A 272 14.99 9.65 29.08
N TYR A 273 14.30 9.37 27.97
CA TYR A 273 12.86 9.11 27.98
C TYR A 273 12.58 7.66 28.37
N ALA A 274 11.56 7.44 29.20
CA ALA A 274 11.17 6.14 29.70
C ALA A 274 9.64 5.95 29.63
N PRO A 275 9.13 4.73 29.35
CA PRO A 275 7.72 4.42 29.45
C PRO A 275 7.22 4.64 30.89
N GLN A 276 6.06 5.27 31.07
CA GLN A 276 5.41 5.31 32.38
C GLN A 276 4.75 3.95 32.62
N MET A 277 5.14 3.24 33.68
CA MET A 277 4.62 1.90 33.99
C MET A 277 3.45 1.94 34.99
N THR A 278 2.59 0.92 34.94
CA THR A 278 1.57 0.62 35.94
C THR A 278 1.25 -0.88 35.97
N LYS A 279 0.41 -1.34 36.91
CA LYS A 279 -0.01 -2.74 36.98
C LYS A 279 -1.33 -2.99 36.25
N GLN A 280 -1.38 -4.07 35.46
CA GLN A 280 -2.59 -4.58 34.83
C GLN A 280 -3.57 -5.11 35.88
N TYR A 281 -4.88 -4.93 35.67
CA TYR A 281 -5.92 -5.59 36.47
C TYR A 281 -6.10 -7.06 36.08
N ALA A 282 -6.03 -7.96 37.06
CA ALA A 282 -6.44 -9.36 36.89
C ALA A 282 -7.98 -9.52 37.00
N THR A 283 -8.63 -8.64 37.76
CA THR A 283 -10.10 -8.54 37.94
C THR A 283 -10.51 -7.08 38.15
N ALA A 284 -11.81 -6.77 38.23
CA ALA A 284 -12.34 -5.43 38.54
C ALA A 284 -11.75 -4.73 39.80
N THR A 285 -11.17 -5.51 40.70
CA THR A 285 -10.73 -5.07 42.03
C THR A 285 -9.27 -5.41 42.32
N THR A 286 -8.71 -6.44 41.69
CA THR A 286 -7.39 -6.98 42.00
C THR A 286 -6.41 -6.73 40.85
N LYS A 287 -5.31 -6.02 41.15
CA LYS A 287 -4.17 -5.88 40.25
C LYS A 287 -3.34 -7.17 40.22
N SER A 288 -2.79 -7.46 39.04
CA SER A 288 -1.79 -8.51 38.83
C SER A 288 -0.38 -7.99 39.11
N ASP A 289 0.59 -8.89 39.14
CA ASP A 289 2.02 -8.52 39.16
C ASP A 289 2.55 -8.08 37.77
N VAL A 290 1.74 -8.14 36.71
CA VAL A 290 2.16 -7.76 35.35
C VAL A 290 2.27 -6.24 35.22
N ASP A 291 3.47 -5.77 34.88
CA ASP A 291 3.72 -4.38 34.50
C ASP A 291 3.32 -4.14 33.04
N ILE A 292 2.47 -3.15 32.83
CA ILE A 292 2.04 -2.63 31.53
C ILE A 292 2.49 -1.17 31.41
N GLN A 293 2.66 -0.69 30.19
CA GLN A 293 2.76 0.74 29.95
C GLN A 293 1.41 1.40 30.25
N ASN A 294 1.45 2.52 30.97
CA ASN A 294 0.27 3.28 31.36
C ASN A 294 -0.25 4.08 30.16
N ASN A 295 -1.56 4.27 30.05
CA ASN A 295 -2.19 4.97 28.93
C ASN A 295 -3.27 5.93 29.45
N VAL A 296 -3.46 7.07 28.78
CA VAL A 296 -4.37 8.15 29.22
C VAL A 296 -5.85 7.75 29.24
N PHE A 297 -6.22 6.64 28.59
CA PHE A 297 -7.56 6.04 28.65
C PHE A 297 -7.79 5.18 29.90
N TYR A 298 -6.73 4.75 30.61
CA TYR A 298 -6.81 3.72 31.66
C TYR A 298 -7.31 4.25 33.00
N SER A 299 -7.98 3.38 33.78
CA SER A 299 -8.35 3.72 35.16
C SER A 299 -7.11 3.96 36.04
N GLN A 300 -6.00 3.27 35.76
CA GLN A 300 -4.73 3.35 36.49
C GLN A 300 -3.94 4.66 36.28
N ALA A 301 -4.24 5.44 35.25
CA ALA A 301 -3.48 6.66 34.95
C ALA A 301 -3.88 7.83 35.87
N GLU A 302 -2.91 8.65 36.30
CA GLU A 302 -3.20 9.98 36.87
C GLU A 302 -3.59 10.97 35.77
N TRP A 303 -2.88 10.92 34.63
CA TRP A 303 -3.19 11.68 33.43
C TRP A 303 -4.35 11.01 32.68
N LYS A 304 -5.52 11.67 32.66
CA LYS A 304 -6.77 11.12 32.14
C LYS A 304 -7.38 12.03 31.10
N VAL A 305 -7.83 11.45 29.99
CA VAL A 305 -8.66 12.16 28.98
C VAL A 305 -10.04 12.49 29.52
N TYR A 306 -10.80 13.32 28.82
CA TYR A 306 -12.19 13.61 29.19
C TYR A 306 -13.06 12.36 29.02
N PRO A 307 -13.95 12.00 29.96
CA PRO A 307 -14.67 10.73 29.93
C PRO A 307 -15.87 10.78 28.97
N THR A 308 -15.59 10.58 27.69
CA THR A 308 -16.54 10.61 26.56
C THR A 308 -16.08 9.62 25.49
N SER A 309 -16.93 9.25 24.51
CA SER A 309 -16.48 8.45 23.36
C SER A 309 -15.58 9.27 22.44
N TYR A 310 -14.57 8.64 21.85
CA TYR A 310 -13.72 9.24 20.81
C TYR A 310 -13.83 8.39 19.55
N ILE A 311 -13.99 9.01 18.37
CA ILE A 311 -13.88 8.26 17.12
C ILE A 311 -12.40 8.12 16.80
N TRP A 312 -11.92 6.89 16.91
CA TRP A 312 -10.54 6.47 16.70
C TRP A 312 -10.40 5.88 15.30
N MET A 313 -9.39 6.29 14.55
CA MET A 313 -9.28 5.96 13.13
C MET A 313 -7.87 5.52 12.75
N ARG A 314 -7.77 4.47 11.93
CA ARG A 314 -6.55 4.08 11.20
C ARG A 314 -6.83 4.00 9.71
N THR A 315 -5.82 4.25 8.89
CA THR A 315 -5.79 3.77 7.50
C THR A 315 -5.04 2.46 7.39
N ALA A 316 -5.21 1.73 6.29
CA ALA A 316 -4.31 0.67 5.90
C ALA A 316 -4.07 0.64 4.39
N ASP A 317 -2.83 0.35 4.03
CA ASP A 317 -2.41 0.13 2.65
C ASP A 317 -2.50 -1.36 2.31
N VAL A 318 -2.97 -1.67 1.09
CA VAL A 318 -2.99 -3.03 0.56
C VAL A 318 -1.61 -3.37 -0.01
N THR A 319 -0.98 -4.41 0.53
CA THR A 319 0.33 -4.91 0.11
C THR A 319 0.20 -6.36 -0.37
N ALA A 320 1.20 -6.89 -1.07
CA ALA A 320 1.20 -8.30 -1.50
C ALA A 320 1.00 -9.29 -0.32
N ASP A 321 1.65 -9.01 0.81
CA ASP A 321 1.60 -9.86 2.00
C ASP A 321 0.31 -9.69 2.81
N GLY A 322 -0.30 -8.50 2.85
CA GLY A 322 -1.55 -8.25 3.58
C GLY A 322 -1.89 -6.77 3.72
N LEU A 323 -2.45 -6.37 4.87
CA LEU A 323 -2.76 -4.98 5.18
C LEU A 323 -1.72 -4.39 6.14
N THR A 324 -1.19 -3.21 5.82
CA THR A 324 -0.30 -2.44 6.70
C THR A 324 -1.05 -1.27 7.31
N TRP A 325 -1.36 -1.33 8.61
CA TRP A 325 -2.13 -0.29 9.33
C TRP A 325 -1.26 0.88 9.79
N SER A 326 -1.84 2.07 9.82
CA SER A 326 -1.22 3.31 10.31
C SER A 326 -1.14 3.38 11.85
N GLU A 327 -0.33 4.32 12.36
CA GLU A 327 -0.60 4.94 13.66
C GLU A 327 -2.03 5.49 13.69
N PRO A 328 -2.72 5.48 14.84
CA PRO A 328 -4.09 5.93 14.91
C PRO A 328 -4.18 7.45 15.07
N ARG A 329 -5.38 7.98 14.85
CA ARG A 329 -5.75 9.35 15.17
C ARG A 329 -7.16 9.42 15.76
N VAL A 330 -7.35 10.33 16.70
CA VAL A 330 -8.68 10.75 17.15
C VAL A 330 -9.23 11.78 16.15
N LEU A 331 -10.47 11.59 15.69
CA LEU A 331 -11.11 12.55 14.78
C LEU A 331 -11.60 13.78 15.54
N ASN A 332 -11.19 14.96 15.08
CA ASN A 332 -11.51 16.25 15.70
C ASN A 332 -12.73 16.94 15.08
N GLY A 333 -13.29 17.94 15.78
CA GLY A 333 -14.39 18.80 15.27
C GLY A 333 -15.78 18.14 15.08
N ILE A 334 -15.88 16.81 15.02
CA ILE A 334 -17.11 16.09 14.65
C ILE A 334 -18.24 16.09 15.72
N LYS A 335 -17.95 16.47 16.98
CA LYS A 335 -19.00 16.70 17.99
C LYS A 335 -19.51 18.14 17.87
N THR A 336 -20.81 18.26 17.66
CA THR A 336 -21.52 19.52 17.39
C THR A 336 -21.90 20.29 18.65
N THR A 337 -21.92 19.64 19.81
CA THR A 337 -22.09 20.28 21.12
C THR A 337 -21.35 19.52 22.23
N PRO A 338 -20.82 20.20 23.26
CA PRO A 338 -20.31 19.56 24.48
C PRO A 338 -21.28 18.61 25.19
N GLN A 339 -22.60 18.70 24.91
CA GLN A 339 -23.59 17.76 25.46
C GLN A 339 -23.56 16.36 24.79
N GLU A 340 -22.87 16.20 23.66
CA GLU A 340 -22.66 14.91 22.98
C GLU A 340 -21.58 14.07 23.71
N GLY A 341 -21.88 13.69 24.95
CA GLY A 341 -21.04 12.78 25.74
C GLY A 341 -20.87 11.39 25.11
N PHE A 342 -21.80 10.99 24.23
CA PHE A 342 -21.65 9.89 23.29
C PHE A 342 -21.96 10.36 21.86
N LEU A 343 -20.99 10.14 20.98
CA LEU A 343 -21.09 10.08 19.52
C LEU A 343 -20.30 8.84 19.10
N GLY A 344 -20.93 7.90 18.38
CA GLY A 344 -20.33 6.63 18.01
C GLY A 344 -20.62 6.21 16.56
N THR A 345 -19.93 5.17 16.07
CA THR A 345 -20.11 4.69 14.68
C THR A 345 -21.51 4.11 14.44
N GLY A 346 -21.95 4.08 13.18
CA GLY A 346 -23.18 3.41 12.75
C GLY A 346 -23.01 1.90 12.49
N VAL A 347 -21.83 1.35 12.77
CA VAL A 347 -21.33 -0.04 12.63
C VAL A 347 -21.37 -0.70 11.25
N GLY A 348 -20.34 -1.48 10.96
CA GLY A 348 -20.21 -2.27 9.73
C GLY A 348 -19.52 -1.50 8.61
N LEU A 349 -20.29 -0.72 7.83
CA LEU A 349 -19.80 -0.14 6.57
C LEU A 349 -19.94 1.39 6.49
N GLY A 350 -18.85 2.02 6.08
CA GLY A 350 -18.87 3.32 5.41
C GLY A 350 -19.02 3.16 3.90
N THR A 351 -18.98 4.28 3.18
CA THR A 351 -18.99 4.30 1.71
C THR A 351 -18.26 5.55 1.19
N THR A 352 -18.02 5.62 -0.11
CA THR A 352 -17.58 6.86 -0.76
C THR A 352 -18.63 7.34 -1.76
N VAL A 353 -18.54 8.59 -2.21
CA VAL A 353 -19.29 9.12 -3.35
C VAL A 353 -18.41 10.09 -4.14
N VAL A 354 -18.59 10.14 -5.46
CA VAL A 354 -17.98 11.20 -6.27
C VAL A 354 -18.97 12.35 -6.40
N LYS A 355 -18.53 13.56 -6.01
CA LYS A 355 -19.29 14.80 -6.14
C LYS A 355 -19.28 15.29 -7.60
N ALA A 356 -20.19 16.21 -7.94
CA ALA A 356 -20.27 16.80 -9.29
C ALA A 356 -19.04 17.63 -9.72
N ASP A 357 -18.14 17.97 -8.78
CA ASP A 357 -16.85 18.62 -9.02
C ASP A 357 -15.68 17.62 -9.20
N GLY A 358 -15.97 16.31 -9.16
CA GLY A 358 -14.98 15.23 -9.25
C GLY A 358 -14.31 14.84 -7.93
N THR A 359 -14.58 15.54 -6.82
CA THR A 359 -14.05 15.17 -5.50
C THR A 359 -14.64 13.83 -5.02
N GLU A 360 -13.81 12.88 -4.62
CA GLU A 360 -14.27 11.76 -3.80
C GLU A 360 -14.54 12.25 -2.36
N ARG A 361 -15.79 12.06 -1.91
CA ARG A 361 -16.19 12.24 -0.51
C ARG A 361 -16.25 10.89 0.20
N LEU A 362 -15.56 10.79 1.33
CA LEU A 362 -15.66 9.65 2.25
C LEU A 362 -16.85 9.84 3.19
N LEU A 363 -17.57 8.78 3.53
CA LEU A 363 -18.77 8.81 4.38
C LEU A 363 -18.76 7.65 5.38
N PHE A 364 -18.76 7.96 6.68
CA PHE A 364 -19.07 6.99 7.72
C PHE A 364 -20.37 7.38 8.44
N PRO A 365 -21.37 6.47 8.52
CA PRO A 365 -22.49 6.60 9.42
C PRO A 365 -22.02 6.75 10.88
N VAL A 366 -22.62 7.68 11.63
CA VAL A 366 -22.40 7.87 13.07
C VAL A 366 -23.70 8.29 13.77
N TYR A 367 -23.86 7.98 15.05
CA TYR A 367 -25.03 8.43 15.83
C TYR A 367 -24.66 9.02 17.19
N ASN A 368 -25.41 10.04 17.61
CA ASN A 368 -25.37 10.54 18.99
C ASN A 368 -26.50 9.93 19.84
N ASN A 369 -26.41 10.12 21.15
CA ASN A 369 -27.50 9.82 22.09
C ASN A 369 -27.79 11.03 22.98
N LEU A 370 -28.63 11.95 22.48
CA LEU A 370 -29.02 13.17 23.19
C LEU A 370 -30.40 12.97 23.85
N GLY A 371 -30.44 13.01 25.18
CA GLY A 371 -31.70 12.90 25.94
C GLY A 371 -32.41 11.55 25.82
N ASN A 372 -31.66 10.46 25.63
CA ASN A 372 -32.18 9.11 25.30
C ASN A 372 -32.86 9.01 23.93
N VAL A 373 -32.64 9.98 23.04
CA VAL A 373 -33.03 9.92 21.63
C VAL A 373 -31.77 9.76 20.79
N MET A 374 -31.71 8.67 20.03
CA MET A 374 -30.59 8.43 19.12
C MET A 374 -30.81 9.19 17.81
N ARG A 375 -29.76 9.82 17.29
CA ARG A 375 -29.79 10.50 15.99
C ARG A 375 -28.66 10.03 15.11
N ALA A 376 -28.98 9.30 14.05
CA ALA A 376 -28.07 9.04 12.95
C ALA A 376 -27.64 10.36 12.28
N SER A 377 -26.46 10.33 11.68
CA SER A 377 -25.79 11.38 10.92
C SER A 377 -24.63 10.70 10.16
N VAL A 378 -23.81 11.47 9.45
CA VAL A 378 -22.56 10.97 8.87
C VAL A 378 -21.40 11.88 9.26
N ILE A 379 -20.22 11.33 9.48
CA ILE A 379 -18.98 12.08 9.30
C ILE A 379 -18.52 11.93 7.85
N TYR A 380 -17.89 12.97 7.30
CA TYR A 380 -17.41 12.98 5.94
C TYR A 380 -16.10 13.75 5.78
N SER A 381 -15.38 13.46 4.70
CA SER A 381 -14.15 14.13 4.26
C SER A 381 -14.20 14.34 2.75
N ASP A 382 -13.71 15.49 2.28
CA ASP A 382 -13.56 15.86 0.85
C ASP A 382 -12.08 15.89 0.41
N ASP A 383 -11.17 15.44 1.28
CA ASP A 383 -9.72 15.66 1.18
C ASP A 383 -8.90 14.39 1.49
N HIS A 384 -9.37 13.24 0.96
CA HIS A 384 -8.78 11.90 1.18
C HIS A 384 -8.57 11.58 2.67
N GLY A 385 -9.51 12.02 3.50
CA GLY A 385 -9.50 11.86 4.95
C GLY A 385 -8.60 12.85 5.70
N ALA A 386 -7.98 13.86 5.09
CA ALA A 386 -7.09 14.77 5.81
C ALA A 386 -7.82 15.54 6.94
N THR A 387 -9.02 16.04 6.68
CA THR A 387 -9.93 16.63 7.67
C THR A 387 -11.30 15.94 7.67
N TRP A 388 -12.05 16.09 8.76
CA TRP A 388 -13.37 15.50 8.89
C TRP A 388 -14.42 16.53 9.34
N HIS A 389 -15.61 16.40 8.78
CA HIS A 389 -16.79 17.20 9.07
C HIS A 389 -17.93 16.26 9.43
N ARG A 390 -19.06 16.81 9.91
CA ARG A 390 -20.25 16.03 10.21
C ARG A 390 -21.50 16.65 9.61
N GLY A 391 -22.32 15.80 8.99
CA GLY A 391 -23.64 16.17 8.49
C GLY A 391 -24.67 16.30 9.60
N SER A 392 -25.77 16.98 9.30
CA SER A 392 -26.87 17.22 10.22
C SER A 392 -27.46 15.91 10.76
N SER A 393 -27.83 15.89 12.04
CA SER A 393 -28.62 14.79 12.63
C SER A 393 -29.93 14.58 11.88
N VAL A 394 -30.27 13.31 11.60
CA VAL A 394 -31.52 12.91 10.94
C VAL A 394 -32.72 13.38 11.77
N PRO A 395 -33.60 14.23 11.22
CA PRO A 395 -34.76 14.74 11.94
C PRO A 395 -35.91 13.71 12.01
N GLY A 396 -36.84 13.91 12.94
CA GLY A 396 -37.99 13.02 13.14
C GLY A 396 -37.77 12.01 14.28
N SER A 397 -37.78 10.72 13.96
CA SER A 397 -37.79 9.61 14.91
C SER A 397 -36.37 9.11 15.27
N SER A 398 -36.27 8.35 16.37
CA SER A 398 -34.99 7.79 16.85
C SER A 398 -34.37 6.84 15.83
N THR A 399 -33.12 7.11 15.44
CA THR A 399 -32.33 6.36 14.44
C THR A 399 -30.88 6.24 14.94
N SER A 400 -30.22 5.11 14.68
CA SER A 400 -28.82 4.90 15.11
C SER A 400 -27.98 4.18 14.06
N GLU A 401 -27.67 2.91 14.29
CA GLU A 401 -26.83 2.05 13.45
C GLU A 401 -27.43 1.96 12.05
N SER A 402 -26.60 2.22 11.02
CA SER A 402 -27.07 2.52 9.68
C SER A 402 -26.04 2.19 8.62
N GLU A 403 -26.50 1.82 7.42
CA GLU A 403 -25.67 1.72 6.21
C GLU A 403 -26.27 2.60 5.09
N ILE A 404 -25.43 2.99 4.12
CA ILE A 404 -25.77 3.96 3.07
C ILE A 404 -25.67 3.29 1.70
N VAL A 405 -26.69 3.52 0.87
CA VAL A 405 -26.67 3.17 -0.55
C VAL A 405 -26.76 4.42 -1.42
N ARG A 406 -26.00 4.42 -2.52
CA ARG A 406 -26.11 5.41 -3.59
C ARG A 406 -27.42 5.17 -4.36
N MET A 407 -28.15 6.26 -4.64
CA MET A 407 -29.34 6.26 -5.51
C MET A 407 -28.93 6.50 -6.97
N PRO A 408 -29.75 6.11 -7.96
CA PRO A 408 -29.39 6.25 -9.39
C PRO A 408 -29.18 7.69 -9.84
N ASP A 409 -29.87 8.64 -9.20
CA ASP A 409 -29.75 10.08 -9.47
C ASP A 409 -28.64 10.78 -8.66
N GLY A 410 -27.72 10.01 -8.08
CA GLY A 410 -26.58 10.51 -7.30
C GLY A 410 -26.92 10.94 -5.87
N ARG A 411 -28.20 10.91 -5.46
CA ARG A 411 -28.59 11.10 -4.05
C ARG A 411 -28.16 9.92 -3.19
N LEU A 412 -28.23 10.09 -1.87
CA LEU A 412 -27.89 9.05 -0.90
C LEU A 412 -29.11 8.64 -0.09
N ARG A 413 -29.31 7.34 0.10
CA ARG A 413 -30.26 6.81 1.07
C ARG A 413 -29.52 6.10 2.19
N MET A 414 -29.76 6.53 3.42
CA MET A 414 -29.32 5.83 4.62
C MET A 414 -30.50 5.01 5.16
N TYR A 415 -30.25 3.73 5.45
CA TYR A 415 -31.19 2.80 6.08
C TYR A 415 -30.75 2.55 7.52
N SER A 416 -31.68 2.59 8.49
CA SER A 416 -31.33 2.67 9.92
C SER A 416 -32.10 1.73 10.83
N ARG A 417 -31.39 1.21 11.84
CA ARG A 417 -31.97 0.78 13.13
C ARG A 417 -32.83 1.89 13.70
N ASN A 418 -34.00 1.52 14.18
CA ASN A 418 -34.95 2.44 14.79
C ASN A 418 -35.89 1.69 15.77
N VAL A 419 -36.85 2.41 16.36
CA VAL A 419 -37.77 1.89 17.38
C VAL A 419 -39.09 1.30 16.83
N SER A 420 -39.29 1.28 15.51
CA SER A 420 -40.48 0.75 14.83
C SER A 420 -40.25 -0.66 14.27
N ASN A 421 -41.35 -1.35 13.95
CA ASN A 421 -41.34 -2.68 13.31
C ASN A 421 -41.15 -2.60 11.78
N TYR A 422 -40.52 -1.53 11.30
CA TYR A 422 -40.27 -1.23 9.89
C TYR A 422 -38.89 -0.57 9.78
N VAL A 423 -38.11 -0.91 8.75
CA VAL A 423 -36.80 -0.30 8.54
C VAL A 423 -36.98 1.20 8.31
N ALA A 424 -36.18 2.03 8.99
CA ALA A 424 -36.21 3.47 8.78
C ALA A 424 -35.31 3.82 7.60
N SER A 425 -35.71 4.80 6.79
CA SER A 425 -34.87 5.36 5.74
C SER A 425 -35.03 6.87 5.62
N GLN A 426 -33.96 7.52 5.19
CA GLN A 426 -33.89 8.95 4.93
C GLN A 426 -32.98 9.21 3.75
N VAL A 427 -33.22 10.30 3.02
CA VAL A 427 -32.49 10.68 1.82
C VAL A 427 -31.71 11.98 2.05
N SER A 428 -30.50 12.05 1.51
CA SER A 428 -29.69 13.26 1.38
C SER A 428 -29.53 13.60 -0.10
N SER A 429 -29.64 14.89 -0.43
CA SER A 429 -29.43 15.43 -1.78
C SER A 429 -28.15 16.28 -1.89
N ASP A 430 -27.30 16.24 -0.86
CA ASP A 430 -26.14 17.12 -0.67
C ASP A 430 -24.93 16.33 -0.13
N TYR A 431 -24.82 15.07 -0.54
CA TYR A 431 -23.74 14.15 -0.19
C TYR A 431 -23.54 14.02 1.34
N GLY A 432 -24.64 13.85 2.08
CA GLY A 432 -24.69 13.53 3.51
C GLY A 432 -24.81 14.73 4.47
N GLN A 433 -24.82 15.97 3.98
CA GLN A 433 -24.80 17.17 4.82
C GLN A 433 -26.15 17.46 5.50
N THR A 434 -27.26 17.18 4.83
CA THR A 434 -28.62 17.23 5.38
C THR A 434 -29.41 15.99 4.98
N TRP A 435 -30.45 15.69 5.75
CA TRP A 435 -31.27 14.49 5.59
C TRP A 435 -32.75 14.84 5.71
N THR A 436 -33.59 14.17 4.92
CA THR A 436 -35.05 14.19 5.14
C THR A 436 -35.40 13.65 6.53
N ASN A 437 -36.62 13.95 7.01
CA ASN A 437 -37.19 13.24 8.14
C ASN A 437 -37.11 11.72 7.94
N SER A 438 -36.79 10.98 9.01
CA SER A 438 -36.81 9.52 9.03
C SER A 438 -38.20 8.98 8.63
N ALA A 439 -38.29 8.28 7.50
CA ALA A 439 -39.49 7.60 7.04
C ALA A 439 -39.44 6.10 7.38
N GLN A 440 -40.58 5.41 7.39
CA GLN A 440 -40.66 3.96 7.61
C GLN A 440 -40.97 3.26 6.28
N ASP A 441 -40.05 2.42 5.79
CA ASP A 441 -40.32 1.61 4.61
C ASP A 441 -41.30 0.48 4.98
N LYS A 442 -42.54 0.63 4.51
CA LYS A 442 -43.63 -0.33 4.79
C LYS A 442 -43.49 -1.66 4.07
N GLN A 443 -42.58 -1.77 3.10
CA GLN A 443 -42.25 -3.04 2.45
C GLN A 443 -41.20 -3.84 3.23
N LEU A 444 -40.50 -3.20 4.19
CA LEU A 444 -39.41 -3.79 4.98
C LEU A 444 -39.83 -3.93 6.45
N GLN A 445 -40.74 -4.87 6.73
CA GLN A 445 -41.13 -5.21 8.09
C GLN A 445 -39.97 -5.91 8.83
N THR A 446 -39.57 -5.36 9.97
CA THR A 446 -38.41 -5.79 10.78
C THR A 446 -38.77 -5.87 12.27
N GLY A 447 -37.90 -6.47 13.08
CA GLY A 447 -37.80 -6.19 14.50
C GLY A 447 -37.28 -4.78 14.75
N SER A 448 -37.77 -4.12 15.81
CA SER A 448 -37.19 -2.86 16.28
C SER A 448 -35.94 -3.10 17.15
N ASN A 449 -35.08 -2.08 17.26
CA ASN A 449 -33.87 -2.07 18.10
C ASN A 449 -32.80 -3.15 17.76
N ASP A 450 -32.65 -3.45 16.47
CA ASP A 450 -31.61 -4.33 15.92
C ASP A 450 -30.94 -3.64 14.72
N LYS A 451 -29.69 -3.99 14.42
CA LYS A 451 -28.94 -3.39 13.31
C LYS A 451 -29.47 -3.90 11.96
N VAL A 452 -29.40 -3.06 10.95
CA VAL A 452 -29.75 -3.41 9.57
C VAL A 452 -28.52 -3.24 8.67
N SER A 453 -28.35 -4.13 7.70
CA SER A 453 -27.33 -3.99 6.65
C SER A 453 -28.00 -3.70 5.30
N PHE A 454 -27.44 -2.77 4.53
CA PHE A 454 -27.91 -2.39 3.20
C PHE A 454 -26.73 -1.99 2.30
N ILE A 455 -26.60 -2.67 1.16
CA ILE A 455 -25.55 -2.42 0.16
C ILE A 455 -26.14 -2.18 -1.23
N ASN A 456 -25.44 -1.39 -2.05
CA ASN A 456 -25.59 -1.49 -3.50
C ASN A 456 -24.99 -2.83 -3.98
N VAL A 457 -25.54 -3.36 -5.08
CA VAL A 457 -25.05 -4.57 -5.73
C VAL A 457 -24.74 -4.23 -7.18
N LYS A 458 -23.49 -4.44 -7.62
CA LYS A 458 -23.06 -4.27 -9.01
C LYS A 458 -23.72 -5.33 -9.91
N GLY A 459 -23.97 -4.95 -11.16
CA GLY A 459 -24.54 -5.81 -12.20
C GLY A 459 -26.05 -5.72 -12.31
N THR A 460 -26.65 -6.67 -13.04
CA THR A 460 -28.09 -6.69 -13.32
C THR A 460 -28.69 -8.08 -13.13
N LEU A 461 -30.00 -8.12 -12.93
CA LEU A 461 -30.81 -9.34 -12.91
C LEU A 461 -31.76 -9.34 -14.10
N THR A 462 -31.87 -10.45 -14.84
CA THR A 462 -32.86 -10.60 -15.90
C THR A 462 -33.89 -11.66 -15.52
N ASP A 463 -35.17 -11.31 -15.63
CA ASP A 463 -36.29 -12.20 -15.30
C ASP A 463 -36.71 -13.10 -16.47
N THR A 464 -37.60 -14.05 -16.20
CA THR A 464 -38.08 -15.04 -17.18
C THR A 464 -38.97 -14.47 -18.29
N ALA A 465 -39.33 -13.18 -18.23
CA ALA A 465 -39.96 -12.45 -19.34
C ALA A 465 -38.93 -11.66 -20.18
N GLY A 466 -37.64 -11.76 -19.85
CA GLY A 466 -36.55 -11.04 -20.53
C GLY A 466 -36.40 -9.59 -20.08
N LYS A 467 -37.04 -9.17 -18.98
CA LYS A 467 -36.85 -7.82 -18.44
C LYS A 467 -35.61 -7.81 -17.55
N THR A 468 -34.68 -6.90 -17.85
CA THR A 468 -33.51 -6.62 -17.03
C THR A 468 -33.80 -5.58 -15.95
N TRP A 469 -33.19 -5.76 -14.79
CA TRP A 469 -33.33 -4.97 -13.57
C TRP A 469 -31.93 -4.59 -13.08
N GLY A 470 -31.57 -3.30 -13.20
CA GLY A 470 -30.33 -2.73 -12.65
C GLY A 470 -30.57 -1.99 -11.34
N ASN A 471 -29.62 -1.12 -10.96
CA ASN A 471 -29.68 -0.28 -9.76
C ASN A 471 -30.03 -1.10 -8.50
N LEU A 472 -29.33 -2.21 -8.31
CA LEU A 472 -29.68 -3.22 -7.34
C LEU A 472 -29.25 -2.79 -5.93
N VAL A 473 -30.15 -3.00 -4.96
CA VAL A 473 -29.92 -2.79 -3.53
C VAL A 473 -30.33 -4.05 -2.77
N MET A 474 -29.41 -4.57 -1.97
CA MET A 474 -29.65 -5.69 -1.07
C MET A 474 -29.74 -5.20 0.38
N GLY A 475 -30.58 -5.85 1.20
CA GLY A 475 -30.64 -5.57 2.64
C GLY A 475 -30.87 -6.82 3.49
N SER A 476 -30.39 -6.79 4.74
CA SER A 476 -30.59 -7.85 5.73
C SER A 476 -30.92 -7.27 7.12
N TYR A 477 -31.85 -7.95 7.81
CA TYR A 477 -32.43 -7.55 9.10
C TYR A 477 -33.26 -8.73 9.67
N THR A 478 -33.81 -8.58 10.88
CA THR A 478 -34.61 -9.60 11.58
C THR A 478 -36.11 -9.34 11.50
N VAL A 479 -36.97 -10.36 11.64
CA VAL A 479 -38.43 -10.15 11.80
C VAL A 479 -38.86 -9.71 13.20
N SER A 480 -37.98 -9.77 14.21
CA SER A 480 -38.38 -9.72 15.61
C SER A 480 -37.39 -9.02 16.51
N VAL A 481 -37.91 -8.22 17.45
CA VAL A 481 -37.18 -7.63 18.59
C VAL A 481 -36.43 -8.66 19.44
N LYS A 482 -36.72 -9.95 19.28
CA LYS A 482 -36.03 -11.07 19.91
C LYS A 482 -34.71 -11.47 19.23
N ARG A 483 -34.32 -10.80 18.12
CA ARG A 483 -33.10 -11.10 17.36
C ARG A 483 -33.06 -12.56 16.89
N VAL A 484 -34.09 -12.90 16.11
CA VAL A 484 -34.35 -14.21 15.48
C VAL A 484 -35.08 -13.99 14.16
N GLY A 485 -35.00 -14.97 13.24
CA GLY A 485 -35.75 -14.92 11.98
C GLY A 485 -35.14 -13.93 10.99
N GLY A 486 -33.93 -14.22 10.51
CA GLY A 486 -33.19 -13.34 9.59
C GLY A 486 -33.75 -13.35 8.18
N ILE A 487 -33.82 -12.17 7.56
CA ILE A 487 -34.28 -11.91 6.20
C ILE A 487 -33.11 -11.43 5.33
N VAL A 488 -33.15 -11.74 4.04
CA VAL A 488 -32.36 -11.06 3.01
C VAL A 488 -33.30 -10.63 1.88
N ARG A 489 -33.16 -9.40 1.40
CA ARG A 489 -34.02 -8.77 0.38
C ARG A 489 -33.18 -8.21 -0.76
N ILE A 490 -33.62 -8.41 -2.00
CA ILE A 490 -33.01 -7.82 -3.20
C ILE A 490 -34.07 -7.00 -3.95
N GLY A 491 -33.73 -5.78 -4.32
CA GLY A 491 -34.62 -4.84 -5.00
C GLY A 491 -33.90 -4.02 -6.07
N SER A 492 -34.66 -3.54 -7.04
CA SER A 492 -34.19 -2.59 -8.07
C SER A 492 -34.73 -1.20 -7.74
N MET A 493 -33.85 -0.20 -7.69
CA MET A 493 -34.18 1.18 -7.32
C MET A 493 -34.35 2.07 -8.55
N ALA A 494 -35.47 2.79 -8.63
CA ALA A 494 -35.69 3.86 -9.60
C ALA A 494 -35.09 5.20 -9.12
N ASP A 495 -34.86 6.12 -10.05
CA ASP A 495 -34.21 7.42 -9.81
C ASP A 495 -34.90 8.25 -8.70
N ASN A 496 -36.23 8.21 -8.64
CA ASN A 496 -36.98 8.89 -7.58
C ASN A 496 -36.70 8.30 -6.17
N GLY A 497 -36.22 7.07 -6.11
CA GLY A 497 -35.91 6.28 -4.92
C GLY A 497 -36.91 5.17 -4.61
N ASP A 498 -37.93 4.93 -5.43
CA ASP A 498 -38.84 3.80 -5.22
C ASP A 498 -38.12 2.48 -5.50
N VAL A 499 -38.22 1.52 -4.57
CA VAL A 499 -37.60 0.20 -4.72
C VAL A 499 -38.66 -0.84 -5.05
N THR A 500 -38.49 -1.48 -6.21
CA THR A 500 -39.23 -2.68 -6.56
C THR A 500 -38.49 -3.88 -5.98
N TRP A 501 -38.99 -4.43 -4.87
CA TRP A 501 -38.43 -5.63 -4.25
C TRP A 501 -38.77 -6.87 -5.09
N LEU A 502 -37.74 -7.64 -5.44
CA LEU A 502 -37.83 -8.73 -6.41
C LEU A 502 -38.18 -10.07 -5.72
N ASN A 503 -37.77 -10.25 -4.46
CA ASN A 503 -38.18 -11.34 -3.57
C ASN A 503 -39.17 -10.87 -2.47
N ASN A 504 -39.91 -11.80 -1.87
CA ASN A 504 -40.83 -11.49 -0.76
C ASN A 504 -40.06 -11.21 0.55
N ASN A 505 -40.77 -10.90 1.64
CA ASN A 505 -40.17 -10.66 2.97
C ASN A 505 -39.98 -11.99 3.74
N ASP A 506 -39.44 -13.00 3.06
CA ASP A 506 -39.38 -14.38 3.53
C ASP A 506 -38.24 -14.60 4.52
N ILE A 507 -38.51 -15.35 5.59
CA ILE A 507 -37.52 -15.71 6.60
C ILE A 507 -36.52 -16.70 6.00
N ARG A 508 -35.27 -16.26 5.77
CA ARG A 508 -34.17 -17.09 5.26
C ARG A 508 -33.53 -17.92 6.38
N TYR A 509 -33.42 -17.36 7.58
CA TYR A 509 -32.80 -17.98 8.76
C TYR A 509 -33.85 -18.23 9.83
N PRO A 510 -34.05 -19.47 10.33
CA PRO A 510 -35.24 -19.82 11.10
C PRO A 510 -35.32 -19.12 12.46
N THR A 511 -36.54 -18.94 12.99
CA THR A 511 -36.76 -18.33 14.32
C THR A 511 -36.34 -19.21 15.50
N THR A 512 -35.75 -20.38 15.24
CA THR A 512 -35.18 -21.30 16.23
C THR A 512 -33.71 -21.03 16.52
N GLU A 513 -33.04 -20.22 15.70
CA GLU A 513 -31.68 -19.72 15.94
C GLU A 513 -31.71 -18.20 16.14
N SER A 514 -30.69 -17.67 16.81
CA SER A 514 -30.48 -16.23 16.88
C SER A 514 -29.93 -15.70 15.56
N PHE A 515 -30.34 -14.49 15.25
CA PHE A 515 -29.83 -13.67 14.15
C PHE A 515 -29.91 -12.24 14.65
N SER A 516 -28.81 -11.49 14.70
CA SER A 516 -28.84 -10.07 15.13
C SER A 516 -28.02 -9.21 14.17
N TYR A 517 -26.92 -8.60 14.61
CA TYR A 517 -26.15 -7.70 13.76
C TYR A 517 -25.58 -8.50 12.61
N SER A 518 -25.64 -7.91 11.43
CA SER A 518 -25.23 -8.52 10.17
C SER A 518 -24.55 -7.51 9.28
N SER A 519 -23.73 -8.00 8.34
CA SER A 519 -23.13 -7.19 7.29
C SER A 519 -23.04 -8.00 6.01
N LEU A 520 -23.53 -7.41 4.92
CA LEU A 520 -23.53 -7.97 3.58
C LEU A 520 -22.32 -7.47 2.78
N ALA A 521 -21.77 -8.33 1.92
CA ALA A 521 -20.87 -7.92 0.84
C ALA A 521 -21.15 -8.72 -0.44
N GLN A 522 -20.96 -8.09 -1.59
CA GLN A 522 -20.90 -8.80 -2.87
C GLN A 522 -19.47 -9.32 -3.06
N ILE A 523 -19.29 -10.64 -2.99
CA ILE A 523 -17.96 -11.29 -2.95
C ILE A 523 -17.41 -11.48 -4.37
N ASP A 524 -18.24 -12.05 -5.25
CA ASP A 524 -18.02 -12.12 -6.70
C ASP A 524 -19.39 -12.20 -7.38
N GLY A 525 -19.83 -11.08 -7.97
CA GLY A 525 -20.94 -11.02 -8.90
C GLY A 525 -22.25 -11.55 -8.33
N ASN A 526 -22.67 -12.75 -8.77
CA ASN A 526 -23.86 -13.41 -8.27
C ASN A 526 -23.71 -13.87 -6.80
N THR A 527 -22.49 -13.92 -6.24
CA THR A 527 -22.19 -14.42 -4.90
C THR A 527 -22.19 -13.32 -3.85
N ILE A 528 -23.00 -13.49 -2.81
CA ILE A 528 -23.09 -12.62 -1.64
C ILE A 528 -22.53 -13.36 -0.42
N GLY A 529 -21.75 -12.63 0.37
CA GLY A 529 -21.31 -13.02 1.71
C GLY A 529 -22.14 -12.30 2.77
N LEU A 530 -22.41 -13.00 3.86
CA LEU A 530 -23.15 -12.49 5.00
C LEU A 530 -22.45 -12.88 6.29
N LEU A 531 -21.99 -11.88 7.05
CA LEU A 531 -21.70 -12.07 8.47
C LEU A 531 -22.97 -11.86 9.29
N ARG A 532 -23.15 -12.65 10.36
CA ARG A 532 -24.29 -12.53 11.30
C ARG A 532 -23.96 -13.02 12.71
N GLU A 533 -24.50 -12.35 13.73
CA GLU A 533 -24.47 -12.79 15.14
C GLU A 533 -25.52 -13.90 15.39
N VAL A 534 -25.13 -15.05 15.98
CA VAL A 534 -25.97 -16.28 16.02
C VAL A 534 -26.24 -16.91 17.41
N THR A 535 -25.81 -16.29 18.50
CA THR A 535 -26.10 -16.77 19.88
C THR A 535 -27.10 -15.86 20.61
N PRO A 536 -27.80 -16.34 21.66
CA PRO A 536 -28.73 -15.51 22.44
C PRO A 536 -28.08 -14.26 23.05
N ASP A 537 -26.82 -14.41 23.48
CA ASP A 537 -25.98 -13.33 23.99
C ASP A 537 -25.09 -12.69 22.89
N ALA A 538 -25.39 -12.95 21.62
CA ALA A 538 -24.78 -12.42 20.39
C ALA A 538 -23.28 -12.68 20.13
N GLY A 539 -22.49 -13.13 21.12
CA GLY A 539 -21.03 -13.33 21.03
C GLY A 539 -20.47 -14.39 20.07
N ARG A 540 -21.14 -14.74 18.97
CA ARG A 540 -20.58 -15.57 17.89
C ARG A 540 -21.07 -15.06 16.55
N ILE A 541 -20.14 -14.67 15.70
CA ILE A 541 -20.38 -14.35 14.29
C ILE A 541 -20.21 -15.64 13.46
N LEU A 542 -21.11 -15.91 12.51
CA LEU A 542 -20.90 -16.86 11.41
C LEU A 542 -20.74 -16.11 10.08
N TYR A 543 -20.05 -16.74 9.12
CA TYR A 543 -19.98 -16.33 7.72
C TYR A 543 -20.75 -17.34 6.86
N ASP A 544 -21.80 -16.88 6.17
CA ASP A 544 -22.49 -17.65 5.12
C ASP A 544 -22.19 -17.04 3.75
N THR A 545 -22.25 -17.88 2.70
CA THR A 545 -22.31 -17.43 1.30
C THR A 545 -23.55 -17.97 0.61
N PHE A 546 -24.11 -17.22 -0.34
CA PHE A 546 -25.23 -17.64 -1.19
C PHE A 546 -25.24 -16.87 -2.51
N THR A 547 -25.99 -17.33 -3.51
CA THR A 547 -26.16 -16.54 -4.74
C THR A 547 -27.45 -15.72 -4.76
N ILE A 548 -27.44 -14.60 -5.49
CA ILE A 548 -28.64 -13.76 -5.69
C ILE A 548 -29.73 -14.58 -6.40
N THR A 549 -29.35 -15.43 -7.36
CA THR A 549 -30.29 -16.37 -8.01
C THR A 549 -30.84 -17.42 -7.04
N GLU A 550 -30.05 -17.97 -6.12
CA GLU A 550 -30.52 -18.92 -5.08
C GLU A 550 -31.48 -18.24 -4.09
N LEU A 551 -31.26 -16.97 -3.75
CA LEU A 551 -32.20 -16.16 -2.96
C LEU A 551 -33.54 -15.97 -3.68
N LEU A 552 -33.51 -15.74 -5.00
CA LEU A 552 -34.69 -15.59 -5.85
C LEU A 552 -35.44 -16.93 -5.99
N ASP A 553 -34.75 -18.02 -6.34
CA ASP A 553 -35.29 -19.38 -6.45
C ASP A 553 -36.05 -19.78 -5.17
N LYS A 554 -35.47 -19.53 -3.98
CA LYS A 554 -36.08 -19.82 -2.68
C LYS A 554 -37.35 -19.02 -2.39
N SER A 555 -37.53 -17.86 -3.02
CA SER A 555 -38.78 -17.06 -2.97
C SER A 555 -39.77 -17.37 -4.11
N GLY A 556 -39.53 -18.46 -4.86
CA GLY A 556 -40.37 -18.87 -5.99
C GLY A 556 -40.14 -18.08 -7.28
N LYS A 557 -39.03 -17.33 -7.38
CA LYS A 557 -38.64 -16.53 -8.55
C LYS A 557 -37.62 -17.29 -9.40
N THR A 558 -37.99 -18.50 -9.83
CA THR A 558 -37.05 -19.42 -10.47
C THR A 558 -36.68 -18.99 -11.90
N GLY A 559 -35.46 -19.35 -12.31
CA GLY A 559 -34.98 -19.13 -13.68
C GLY A 559 -34.54 -17.69 -14.01
N TRP A 560 -34.36 -16.85 -13.00
CA TRP A 560 -33.73 -15.53 -13.16
C TRP A 560 -32.21 -15.68 -13.36
N THR A 561 -31.60 -14.82 -14.16
CA THR A 561 -30.15 -14.79 -14.38
C THR A 561 -29.52 -13.53 -13.81
N TYR A 562 -28.25 -13.65 -13.40
CA TYR A 562 -27.40 -12.52 -13.04
C TYR A 562 -26.43 -12.21 -14.19
N THR A 563 -26.13 -10.95 -14.43
CA THR A 563 -25.10 -10.48 -15.37
C THR A 563 -24.19 -9.48 -14.65
N ALA A 564 -22.87 -9.67 -14.76
CA ALA A 564 -21.89 -8.79 -14.16
C ALA A 564 -21.96 -7.34 -14.70
N ASP A 565 -21.41 -6.41 -13.92
CA ASP A 565 -21.17 -5.04 -14.37
C ASP A 565 -19.82 -4.98 -15.10
N THR A 566 -19.82 -4.51 -16.34
CA THR A 566 -18.61 -4.34 -17.16
C THR A 566 -18.15 -2.88 -17.25
N SER A 567 -18.87 -1.92 -16.68
CA SER A 567 -18.72 -0.49 -16.99
C SER A 567 -17.32 0.08 -16.71
N GLU A 568 -16.64 -0.38 -15.66
CA GLU A 568 -15.26 0.00 -15.32
C GLU A 568 -14.24 -0.59 -16.33
N LEU A 569 -14.46 -1.82 -16.78
CA LEU A 569 -13.67 -2.49 -17.82
C LEU A 569 -13.87 -1.82 -19.19
N ASP A 570 -15.12 -1.50 -19.54
CA ASP A 570 -15.48 -0.82 -20.78
C ASP A 570 -14.88 0.60 -20.86
N ALA A 571 -14.85 1.32 -19.72
CA ALA A 571 -14.20 2.62 -19.60
C ALA A 571 -12.67 2.53 -19.73
N ALA A 572 -12.03 1.51 -19.14
CA ALA A 572 -10.59 1.27 -19.27
C ALA A 572 -10.20 0.97 -20.73
N ILE A 573 -10.93 0.06 -21.41
CA ILE A 573 -10.75 -0.25 -22.84
C ILE A 573 -10.90 1.03 -23.68
N THR A 574 -11.98 1.80 -23.45
CA THR A 574 -12.25 3.04 -24.20
C THR A 574 -11.15 4.08 -24.02
N THR A 575 -10.60 4.21 -22.81
CA THR A 575 -9.49 5.13 -22.51
C THR A 575 -8.22 4.73 -23.26
N ILE A 576 -7.84 3.45 -23.17
CA ILE A 576 -6.63 2.90 -23.79
C ILE A 576 -6.70 2.97 -25.33
N ASP A 577 -7.85 2.70 -25.92
CA ASP A 577 -8.07 2.86 -27.38
C ASP A 577 -8.02 4.34 -27.82
N GLY A 578 -8.40 5.26 -26.95
CA GLY A 578 -8.29 6.71 -27.18
C GLY A 578 -6.86 7.21 -27.33
N GLU A 579 -5.90 6.55 -26.67
CA GLU A 579 -4.47 6.94 -26.65
C GLU A 579 -3.69 6.52 -27.90
N LYS A 580 -4.19 5.58 -28.70
CA LYS A 580 -3.62 5.18 -30.01
C LYS A 580 -2.14 4.77 -29.93
N LEU A 581 -1.81 3.95 -28.93
CA LEU A 581 -0.47 3.39 -28.72
C LEU A 581 -0.05 2.55 -29.93
N ASN A 582 1.19 2.69 -30.40
CA ASN A 582 1.73 1.93 -31.53
C ASN A 582 2.74 0.88 -31.07
N GLU A 583 2.65 -0.34 -31.63
CA GLU A 583 3.60 -1.43 -31.35
C GLU A 583 5.06 -1.04 -31.63
N SER A 584 5.29 -0.16 -32.62
CA SER A 584 6.60 0.40 -32.97
C SER A 584 7.31 1.11 -31.82
N ASP A 585 6.56 1.61 -30.85
CA ASP A 585 7.05 2.56 -29.85
C ASP A 585 7.49 1.84 -28.56
N TYR A 586 7.13 0.56 -28.41
CA TYR A 586 7.29 -0.26 -27.20
C TYR A 586 8.04 -1.57 -27.48
N THR A 587 8.79 -2.05 -26.49
CA THR A 587 9.53 -3.32 -26.57
C THR A 587 8.57 -4.49 -26.77
N ALA A 588 8.91 -5.46 -27.62
CA ALA A 588 8.06 -6.61 -27.89
C ALA A 588 7.77 -7.43 -26.61
N LYS A 589 8.73 -7.49 -25.69
CA LYS A 589 8.59 -8.10 -24.36
C LYS A 589 7.51 -7.45 -23.49
N SER A 590 7.27 -6.14 -23.62
CA SER A 590 6.21 -5.44 -22.85
C SER A 590 4.90 -5.29 -23.64
N TRP A 591 4.98 -5.07 -24.95
CA TRP A 591 3.82 -4.93 -25.82
C TRP A 591 3.00 -6.23 -25.92
N LYS A 592 3.66 -7.40 -25.99
CA LYS A 592 2.96 -8.68 -26.15
C LYS A 592 2.03 -9.05 -24.97
N PRO A 593 2.43 -8.89 -23.69
CA PRO A 593 1.51 -8.97 -22.56
C PRO A 593 0.34 -7.98 -22.64
N PHE A 594 0.62 -6.70 -22.93
CA PHE A 594 -0.40 -5.66 -23.05
C PHE A 594 -1.45 -5.96 -24.13
N ALA A 595 -1.02 -6.35 -25.33
CA ALA A 595 -1.90 -6.69 -26.43
C ALA A 595 -2.78 -7.92 -26.12
N ALA A 596 -2.25 -8.90 -25.38
CA ALA A 596 -3.02 -10.06 -24.92
C ALA A 596 -4.05 -9.67 -23.83
N ALA A 597 -3.67 -8.79 -22.89
CA ALA A 597 -4.57 -8.31 -21.85
C ALA A 597 -5.73 -7.48 -22.43
N LEU A 598 -5.47 -6.57 -23.39
CA LEU A 598 -6.49 -5.80 -24.08
C LEU A 598 -7.42 -6.67 -24.95
N ALA A 599 -6.93 -7.78 -25.50
CA ALA A 599 -7.77 -8.76 -26.19
C ALA A 599 -8.70 -9.49 -25.20
N ASN A 600 -8.16 -9.98 -24.07
CA ASN A 600 -8.94 -10.64 -23.02
C ASN A 600 -10.00 -9.71 -22.41
N ALA A 601 -9.65 -8.45 -22.14
CA ALA A 601 -10.56 -7.42 -21.66
C ALA A 601 -11.79 -7.25 -22.58
N ARG A 602 -11.57 -7.16 -23.90
CA ARG A 602 -12.65 -7.07 -24.89
C ARG A 602 -13.49 -8.35 -24.98
N GLU A 603 -12.89 -9.53 -24.84
CA GLU A 603 -13.63 -10.80 -24.83
C GLU A 603 -14.53 -10.92 -23.59
N VAL A 604 -14.02 -10.54 -22.41
CA VAL A 604 -14.77 -10.57 -21.15
C VAL A 604 -15.89 -9.53 -21.15
N SER A 605 -15.60 -8.29 -21.54
CA SER A 605 -16.58 -7.21 -21.73
C SER A 605 -17.76 -7.64 -22.62
N ALA A 606 -17.49 -8.27 -23.77
CA ALA A 606 -18.53 -8.67 -24.72
C ALA A 606 -19.34 -9.91 -24.30
N ARG A 607 -18.95 -10.63 -23.23
CA ARG A 607 -19.50 -11.95 -22.89
C ARG A 607 -20.71 -11.84 -21.96
N THR A 608 -21.88 -12.21 -22.47
CA THR A 608 -23.21 -12.20 -21.81
C THR A 608 -23.38 -13.16 -20.61
N GLY A 609 -22.27 -13.58 -19.99
CA GLY A 609 -22.21 -14.47 -18.85
C GLY A 609 -20.83 -14.47 -18.18
N ALA A 610 -20.09 -13.35 -18.25
CA ALA A 610 -18.89 -13.15 -17.45
C ALA A 610 -19.24 -13.07 -15.95
N THR A 611 -18.41 -13.64 -15.08
CA THR A 611 -18.46 -13.36 -13.63
C THR A 611 -17.82 -12.01 -13.32
N THR A 612 -18.06 -11.46 -12.14
CA THR A 612 -17.41 -10.20 -11.75
C THR A 612 -15.94 -10.42 -11.46
N GLY A 613 -15.54 -11.60 -10.97
CA GLY A 613 -14.14 -12.03 -10.91
C GLY A 613 -13.47 -11.98 -12.28
N GLU A 614 -14.08 -12.56 -13.32
CA GLU A 614 -13.52 -12.50 -14.68
C GLU A 614 -13.38 -11.07 -15.20
N VAL A 615 -14.37 -10.19 -14.93
CA VAL A 615 -14.29 -8.75 -15.27
C VAL A 615 -13.18 -8.04 -14.49
N SER A 616 -13.03 -8.34 -13.21
CA SER A 616 -12.03 -7.73 -12.31
C SER A 616 -10.60 -8.16 -12.66
N ASP A 617 -10.40 -9.45 -12.92
CA ASP A 617 -9.12 -10.02 -13.38
C ASP A 617 -8.73 -9.42 -14.75
N ALA A 618 -9.71 -9.24 -15.64
CA ALA A 618 -9.50 -8.63 -16.95
C ALA A 618 -9.21 -7.12 -16.86
N LEU A 619 -9.80 -6.41 -15.89
CA LEU A 619 -9.54 -5.00 -15.62
C LEU A 619 -8.14 -4.79 -15.01
N SER A 620 -7.81 -5.52 -13.93
CA SER A 620 -6.47 -5.45 -13.32
C SER A 620 -5.41 -5.83 -14.34
N GLY A 621 -5.53 -7.00 -14.98
CA GLY A 621 -4.56 -7.47 -15.96
C GLY A 621 -4.37 -6.53 -17.16
N LEU A 622 -5.41 -5.77 -17.55
CA LEU A 622 -5.30 -4.71 -18.56
C LEU A 622 -4.52 -3.51 -18.03
N LEU A 623 -4.81 -3.02 -16.83
CA LEU A 623 -4.13 -1.87 -16.22
C LEU A 623 -2.67 -2.21 -15.88
N ASP A 624 -2.42 -3.36 -15.24
CA ASP A 624 -1.09 -3.86 -14.87
C ASP A 624 -0.19 -4.01 -16.10
N ALA A 625 -0.69 -4.67 -17.16
CA ALA A 625 0.06 -4.85 -18.40
C ALA A 625 0.24 -3.53 -19.18
N ARG A 626 -0.64 -2.54 -18.95
CA ARG A 626 -0.58 -1.21 -19.55
C ARG A 626 0.43 -0.29 -18.84
N GLU A 627 0.58 -0.40 -17.52
CA GLU A 627 1.65 0.27 -16.77
C GLU A 627 3.01 -0.36 -17.09
N ALA A 628 3.07 -1.68 -17.26
CA ALA A 628 4.30 -2.41 -17.61
C ALA A 628 4.84 -2.15 -19.05
N LEU A 629 4.27 -1.22 -19.81
CA LEU A 629 4.72 -0.86 -21.16
C LEU A 629 6.05 -0.09 -21.16
N VAL A 630 7.11 -0.71 -21.69
CA VAL A 630 8.46 -0.15 -21.78
C VAL A 630 8.71 0.35 -23.20
N ARG A 631 8.97 1.65 -23.37
CA ARG A 631 9.33 2.24 -24.68
C ARG A 631 10.63 1.64 -25.23
N ARG A 632 10.74 1.52 -26.56
CA ARG A 632 12.01 1.12 -27.20
C ARG A 632 13.07 2.20 -26.99
N ALA A 633 14.33 1.79 -26.89
CA ALA A 633 15.46 2.71 -26.96
C ALA A 633 15.64 3.24 -28.39
N ASP A 634 16.14 4.47 -28.54
CA ASP A 634 16.44 5.05 -29.85
C ASP A 634 17.71 4.41 -30.44
N ASN A 635 17.61 3.96 -31.70
CA ASN A 635 18.71 3.35 -32.45
C ASN A 635 19.04 4.10 -33.75
N ALA A 636 18.56 5.35 -33.92
CA ALA A 636 18.73 6.13 -35.13
C ALA A 636 20.21 6.34 -35.52
N GLU A 637 21.09 6.62 -34.54
CA GLU A 637 22.52 6.81 -34.80
C GLU A 637 23.24 5.52 -35.22
N LEU A 638 22.89 4.38 -34.58
CA LEU A 638 23.39 3.05 -34.94
C LEU A 638 22.94 2.66 -36.36
N THR A 639 21.66 2.85 -36.67
CA THR A 639 21.09 2.63 -38.00
C THR A 639 21.74 3.52 -39.05
N ALA A 640 22.01 4.78 -38.73
CA ALA A 640 22.71 5.71 -39.61
C ALA A 640 24.20 5.32 -39.82
N LEU A 641 24.89 4.82 -38.80
CA LEU A 641 26.27 4.33 -38.92
C LEU A 641 26.33 3.09 -39.83
N ILE A 642 25.44 2.11 -39.62
CA ILE A 642 25.31 0.92 -40.46
C ILE A 642 25.07 1.35 -41.93
N GLY A 643 24.07 2.20 -42.18
CA GLY A 643 23.73 2.65 -43.53
C GLY A 643 24.86 3.41 -44.25
N ARG A 644 25.65 4.23 -43.53
CA ARG A 644 26.85 4.88 -44.08
C ARG A 644 27.89 3.83 -44.53
N ILE A 645 28.16 2.84 -43.69
CA ILE A 645 29.17 1.81 -43.96
C ILE A 645 28.71 0.87 -45.10
N GLU A 646 27.44 0.49 -45.15
CA GLU A 646 26.88 -0.27 -46.28
C GLU A 646 26.98 0.52 -47.60
N ALA A 647 26.80 1.84 -47.59
CA ALA A 647 26.99 2.69 -48.76
C ALA A 647 28.48 2.89 -49.16
N GLU A 648 29.44 2.61 -48.27
CA GLU A 648 30.86 2.51 -48.63
C GLU A 648 31.18 1.16 -49.28
N ILE A 649 30.67 0.05 -48.71
CA ILE A 649 30.83 -1.31 -49.26
C ILE A 649 30.18 -1.42 -50.64
N ASN A 650 28.92 -1.02 -50.78
CA ASN A 650 28.16 -1.10 -52.05
C ASN A 650 28.75 -0.19 -53.15
N ALA A 651 29.49 0.86 -52.78
CA ALA A 651 30.21 1.73 -53.70
C ALA A 651 31.63 1.22 -54.04
N GLY A 652 32.03 0.05 -53.54
CA GLY A 652 33.38 -0.50 -53.72
C GLY A 652 34.49 0.28 -52.99
N ARG A 653 34.13 1.17 -52.06
CA ARG A 653 35.08 1.97 -51.27
C ARG A 653 35.62 1.22 -50.05
N LEU A 654 34.91 0.20 -49.58
CA LEU A 654 35.39 -0.82 -48.65
C LEU A 654 35.41 -2.18 -49.36
N SER A 655 36.52 -2.92 -49.25
CA SER A 655 36.69 -4.27 -49.83
C SER A 655 37.66 -5.11 -49.00
N GLU A 656 37.33 -6.38 -48.78
CA GLU A 656 38.19 -7.38 -48.12
C GLU A 656 39.62 -7.44 -48.69
N SER A 657 39.75 -7.26 -50.01
CA SER A 657 41.03 -7.29 -50.71
C SER A 657 42.00 -6.18 -50.27
N THR A 658 41.48 -5.07 -49.73
CA THR A 658 42.23 -3.88 -49.34
C THR A 658 42.85 -3.99 -47.93
N TYR A 659 42.30 -4.84 -47.06
CA TYR A 659 42.61 -4.89 -45.61
C TYR A 659 43.07 -6.28 -45.18
N THR A 660 43.88 -6.41 -44.12
CA THR A 660 44.32 -7.75 -43.66
C THR A 660 43.12 -8.64 -43.30
N PRO A 661 43.17 -9.96 -43.56
CA PRO A 661 42.02 -10.85 -43.35
C PRO A 661 41.46 -10.82 -41.93
N ALA A 662 42.34 -10.71 -40.92
CA ALA A 662 41.95 -10.65 -39.51
C ALA A 662 41.19 -9.36 -39.15
N ALA A 663 41.62 -8.21 -39.67
CA ALA A 663 40.96 -6.93 -39.43
C ALA A 663 39.60 -6.86 -40.12
N TRP A 664 39.53 -7.31 -41.39
CA TRP A 664 38.26 -7.41 -42.12
C TRP A 664 37.28 -8.34 -41.42
N ARG A 665 37.72 -9.54 -41.01
CA ARG A 665 36.88 -10.51 -40.27
C ARG A 665 36.31 -9.94 -38.97
N ALA A 666 37.09 -9.16 -38.23
CA ALA A 666 36.64 -8.51 -37.00
C ALA A 666 35.59 -7.41 -37.26
N PHE A 667 35.75 -6.66 -38.35
CA PHE A 667 34.79 -5.66 -38.82
C PHE A 667 33.47 -6.28 -39.33
N GLU A 668 33.54 -7.38 -40.09
CA GLU A 668 32.35 -8.15 -40.52
C GLU A 668 31.50 -8.60 -39.33
N ILE A 669 32.15 -9.09 -38.27
CA ILE A 669 31.48 -9.51 -37.04
C ILE A 669 30.80 -8.30 -36.39
N ALA A 670 31.50 -7.18 -36.23
CA ALA A 670 30.92 -5.98 -35.59
C ALA A 670 29.74 -5.37 -36.37
N ILE A 671 29.80 -5.31 -37.71
CA ILE A 671 28.66 -4.81 -38.50
C ILE A 671 27.48 -5.79 -38.52
N ALA A 672 27.73 -7.11 -38.45
CA ALA A 672 26.67 -8.10 -38.28
C ALA A 672 26.03 -8.02 -36.88
N ASP A 673 26.82 -7.77 -35.84
CA ASP A 673 26.34 -7.58 -34.47
C ASP A 673 25.48 -6.31 -34.34
N ALA A 674 25.99 -5.19 -34.86
CA ALA A 674 25.27 -3.92 -34.93
C ALA A 674 23.93 -4.03 -35.67
N LYS A 675 23.87 -4.77 -36.80
CA LYS A 675 22.61 -5.04 -37.51
C LYS A 675 21.65 -5.90 -36.69
N ARG A 676 22.15 -6.87 -35.92
CA ARG A 676 21.31 -7.69 -35.02
C ARG A 676 20.71 -6.82 -33.92
N VAL A 677 21.51 -5.95 -33.29
CA VAL A 677 21.05 -5.05 -32.23
C VAL A 677 20.09 -3.98 -32.76
N ALA A 678 20.34 -3.40 -33.94
CA ALA A 678 19.43 -2.44 -34.57
C ALA A 678 18.09 -3.06 -35.01
N ALA A 679 18.05 -4.38 -35.24
CA ALA A 679 16.83 -5.13 -35.56
C ALA A 679 16.13 -5.72 -34.33
N ASP A 680 16.74 -5.68 -33.15
CA ASP A 680 16.18 -6.22 -31.91
C ASP A 680 15.25 -5.20 -31.25
N THR A 681 13.97 -5.53 -31.20
CA THR A 681 12.92 -4.66 -30.64
C THR A 681 12.95 -4.54 -29.12
N ASP A 682 13.72 -5.39 -28.43
CA ASP A 682 13.91 -5.38 -26.98
C ASP A 682 15.29 -4.81 -26.56
N ALA A 683 16.09 -4.31 -27.51
CA ALA A 683 17.42 -3.79 -27.25
C ALA A 683 17.44 -2.59 -26.28
N THR A 684 18.38 -2.61 -25.33
CA THR A 684 18.62 -1.50 -24.40
C THR A 684 19.51 -0.41 -25.01
N THR A 685 19.44 0.80 -24.44
CA THR A 685 20.35 1.91 -24.78
C THR A 685 21.81 1.50 -24.67
N ASP A 686 22.19 0.71 -23.67
CA ASP A 686 23.56 0.23 -23.46
C ASP A 686 23.98 -0.74 -24.57
N GLN A 687 23.11 -1.66 -24.99
CA GLN A 687 23.39 -2.58 -26.10
C GLN A 687 23.55 -1.84 -27.42
N ILE A 688 22.71 -0.83 -27.68
CA ILE A 688 22.79 0.04 -28.86
C ILE A 688 24.09 0.85 -28.84
N GLY A 689 24.44 1.43 -27.70
CA GLY A 689 25.67 2.21 -27.50
C GLY A 689 26.95 1.37 -27.63
N GLU A 690 26.98 0.17 -27.06
CA GLU A 690 28.11 -0.75 -27.22
C GLU A 690 28.22 -1.24 -28.67
N ALA A 691 27.12 -1.59 -29.32
CA ALA A 691 27.12 -1.98 -30.73
C ALA A 691 27.60 -0.85 -31.65
N TYR A 692 27.22 0.41 -31.37
CA TYR A 692 27.74 1.59 -32.05
C TYR A 692 29.26 1.71 -31.84
N ALA A 693 29.71 1.71 -30.58
CA ALA A 693 31.12 1.91 -30.24
C ALA A 693 32.02 0.79 -30.79
N GLN A 694 31.58 -0.47 -30.75
CA GLN A 694 32.30 -1.58 -31.36
C GLN A 694 32.37 -1.44 -32.89
N LEU A 695 31.28 -1.09 -33.57
CA LEU A 695 31.27 -0.91 -35.02
C LEU A 695 32.18 0.26 -35.45
N GLU A 696 32.11 1.40 -34.76
CA GLU A 696 32.96 2.56 -35.04
C GLU A 696 34.45 2.25 -34.78
N GLN A 697 34.76 1.57 -33.66
CA GLN A 697 36.13 1.12 -33.36
C GLN A 697 36.67 0.19 -34.44
N ARG A 698 35.90 -0.81 -34.90
CA ARG A 698 36.35 -1.71 -35.97
C ARG A 698 36.45 -1.01 -37.31
N ARG A 699 35.53 -0.10 -37.65
CA ARG A 699 35.61 0.71 -38.88
C ARG A 699 36.87 1.58 -38.91
N LYS A 700 37.29 2.14 -37.77
CA LYS A 700 38.55 2.88 -37.65
C LYS A 700 39.78 1.96 -37.74
N ALA A 701 39.75 0.81 -37.06
CA ALA A 701 40.85 -0.16 -37.06
C ALA A 701 41.13 -0.76 -38.46
N LEU A 702 40.16 -0.71 -39.39
CA LEU A 702 40.42 -1.06 -40.79
C LEU A 702 41.48 -0.15 -41.42
N ASP A 703 41.42 1.16 -41.21
CA ASP A 703 42.29 2.12 -41.91
C ASP A 703 43.79 1.94 -41.56
N GLU A 704 44.08 1.39 -40.37
CA GLU A 704 45.43 1.00 -39.91
C GLU A 704 45.89 -0.36 -40.51
N SER A 705 44.96 -1.15 -41.07
CA SER A 705 45.17 -2.54 -41.52
C SER A 705 45.30 -2.72 -43.04
N LEU A 706 45.55 -1.64 -43.79
CA LEU A 706 45.73 -1.69 -45.25
C LEU A 706 46.81 -2.71 -45.66
N ARG A 707 46.54 -3.54 -46.66
CA ARG A 707 47.56 -4.43 -47.26
C ARG A 707 48.56 -3.62 -48.08
N PRO A 708 49.85 -4.03 -48.14
CA PRO A 708 50.80 -3.48 -49.10
C PRO A 708 50.36 -3.81 -50.53
N THR A 709 50.61 -2.89 -51.45
CA THR A 709 50.55 -3.22 -52.88
C THR A 709 51.69 -4.15 -53.27
N ALA A 710 51.55 -4.88 -54.37
CA ALA A 710 52.63 -5.72 -54.90
C ALA A 710 53.93 -4.94 -55.20
N ALA A 711 53.84 -3.65 -55.49
CA ALA A 711 55.00 -2.77 -55.68
C ALA A 711 55.72 -2.46 -54.35
N GLU A 712 54.96 -2.19 -53.27
CA GLU A 712 55.53 -1.93 -51.94
C GLU A 712 56.14 -3.19 -51.33
N GLY A 713 55.47 -4.35 -51.46
CA GLY A 713 56.04 -5.64 -51.08
C GLY A 713 57.31 -5.98 -51.87
N LYS A 714 57.35 -5.68 -53.17
CA LYS A 714 58.57 -5.84 -53.98
C LYS A 714 59.68 -4.89 -53.54
N ALA A 715 59.37 -3.64 -53.18
CA ALA A 715 60.39 -2.68 -52.74
C ALA A 715 61.13 -3.15 -51.47
N LEU A 716 60.40 -3.76 -50.52
CA LEU A 716 61.00 -4.40 -49.35
C LEU A 716 61.95 -5.55 -49.74
N LEU A 717 61.49 -6.45 -50.63
CA LEU A 717 62.30 -7.57 -51.11
C LEU A 717 63.52 -7.11 -51.92
N ASP A 718 63.40 -6.08 -52.74
CA ASP A 718 64.50 -5.50 -53.51
C ASP A 718 65.58 -4.91 -52.60
N GLU A 719 65.19 -4.18 -51.55
CA GLU A 719 66.13 -3.61 -50.57
C GLU A 719 66.80 -4.69 -49.70
N ILE A 720 66.09 -5.78 -49.39
CA ILE A 720 66.69 -6.99 -48.74
C ILE A 720 67.71 -7.66 -49.68
N VAL A 721 67.34 -7.94 -50.93
CA VAL A 721 68.22 -8.60 -51.92
C VAL A 721 69.47 -7.78 -52.20
N LYS A 722 69.33 -6.45 -52.33
CA LYS A 722 70.43 -5.48 -52.50
C LYS A 722 71.52 -5.58 -51.43
N VAL A 723 71.17 -5.98 -50.20
CA VAL A 723 72.11 -6.05 -49.07
C VAL A 723 72.46 -7.48 -48.63
N THR A 724 71.89 -8.50 -49.30
CA THR A 724 72.14 -9.93 -49.02
C THR A 724 72.71 -10.70 -50.22
N GLY A 725 72.62 -10.17 -51.44
CA GLY A 725 73.22 -10.74 -52.66
C GLY A 725 74.71 -10.44 -52.83
N ASP A 726 75.21 -10.54 -54.06
CA ASP A 726 76.67 -10.54 -54.38
C ASP A 726 77.46 -9.30 -53.92
N ASN A 727 76.79 -8.18 -53.65
CA ASN A 727 77.38 -6.94 -53.14
C ASN A 727 77.08 -6.70 -51.65
N ALA A 728 76.68 -7.73 -50.90
CA ALA A 728 76.35 -7.64 -49.49
C ALA A 728 77.46 -6.95 -48.67
N PRO A 729 77.12 -5.99 -47.79
CA PRO A 729 78.06 -5.43 -46.83
C PRO A 729 78.81 -6.52 -46.04
N VAL A 730 80.13 -6.41 -45.93
CA VAL A 730 80.97 -7.43 -45.25
C VAL A 730 81.37 -6.94 -43.87
N GLN A 731 80.97 -7.67 -42.81
CA GLN A 731 81.15 -7.28 -41.40
C GLN A 731 82.55 -6.79 -41.03
N SER A 732 83.61 -7.44 -41.54
CA SER A 732 85.00 -7.09 -41.24
C SER A 732 85.42 -5.70 -41.74
N LYS A 733 84.69 -5.12 -42.71
CA LYS A 733 84.93 -3.76 -43.21
C LYS A 733 84.32 -2.66 -42.34
N TYR A 734 83.29 -2.95 -41.55
CA TYR A 734 82.47 -1.93 -40.88
C TYR A 734 82.60 -1.93 -39.35
N THR A 735 82.33 -0.80 -38.69
CA THR A 735 82.33 -0.71 -37.22
C THR A 735 81.24 -1.58 -36.61
N GLU A 736 81.52 -2.19 -35.45
CA GLU A 736 80.62 -3.16 -34.81
C GLU A 736 79.24 -2.55 -34.47
N GLN A 737 79.21 -1.27 -34.05
CA GLN A 737 77.97 -0.56 -33.75
C GLN A 737 77.10 -0.32 -35.00
N SER A 738 77.69 0.12 -36.12
CA SER A 738 76.93 0.35 -37.36
C SER A 738 76.46 -0.98 -37.96
N TRP A 739 77.31 -2.01 -37.88
CA TRP A 739 76.99 -3.37 -38.30
C TRP A 739 75.82 -3.99 -37.52
N ALA A 740 75.82 -3.88 -36.18
CA ALA A 740 74.75 -4.41 -35.34
C ALA A 740 73.39 -3.71 -35.62
N ALA A 741 73.41 -2.40 -35.87
CA ALA A 741 72.21 -1.66 -36.26
C ALA A 741 71.66 -2.11 -37.63
N PHE A 742 72.54 -2.34 -38.61
CA PHE A 742 72.20 -2.92 -39.90
C PHE A 742 71.61 -4.33 -39.78
N GLN A 743 72.25 -5.23 -39.02
CA GLN A 743 71.72 -6.59 -38.80
C GLN A 743 70.35 -6.59 -38.12
N ALA A 744 70.12 -5.70 -37.15
CA ALA A 744 68.81 -5.55 -36.51
C ALA A 744 67.73 -5.02 -37.47
N ALA A 745 68.08 -4.12 -38.38
CA ALA A 745 67.18 -3.63 -39.42
C ALA A 745 66.88 -4.70 -40.49
N LEU A 746 67.89 -5.46 -40.93
CA LEU A 746 67.74 -6.56 -41.88
C LEU A 746 66.84 -7.65 -41.30
N LYS A 747 67.10 -8.11 -40.06
CA LYS A 747 66.26 -9.11 -39.40
C LYS A 747 64.81 -8.66 -39.21
N TYR A 748 64.58 -7.35 -38.98
CA TYR A 748 63.23 -6.80 -38.94
C TYR A 748 62.56 -6.82 -40.32
N ALA A 749 63.29 -6.41 -41.37
CA ALA A 749 62.82 -6.43 -42.75
C ALA A 749 62.51 -7.85 -43.26
N GLU A 750 63.39 -8.81 -43.01
CA GLU A 750 63.17 -10.24 -43.26
C GLU A 750 61.96 -10.77 -42.47
N GLY A 751 61.78 -10.34 -41.22
CA GLY A 751 60.63 -10.72 -40.39
C GLY A 751 59.29 -10.23 -40.97
N ILE A 752 59.23 -8.99 -41.47
CA ILE A 752 58.04 -8.45 -42.15
C ILE A 752 57.83 -9.09 -43.52
N ALA A 753 58.89 -9.33 -44.29
CA ALA A 753 58.82 -9.97 -45.62
C ALA A 753 58.38 -11.44 -45.58
N ASN A 754 58.63 -12.15 -44.46
CA ASN A 754 58.17 -13.52 -44.21
C ASN A 754 56.89 -13.58 -43.35
N SER A 755 56.21 -12.45 -43.11
CA SER A 755 54.89 -12.44 -42.47
C SER A 755 53.81 -12.87 -43.47
N ASP A 756 52.81 -13.65 -43.02
CA ASP A 756 51.71 -14.10 -43.88
C ASP A 756 50.82 -12.94 -44.37
N ASN A 757 50.68 -11.89 -43.56
CA ASN A 757 49.78 -10.75 -43.80
C ASN A 757 50.30 -9.44 -43.18
N PRO A 758 51.49 -8.93 -43.59
CA PRO A 758 52.00 -7.66 -43.09
C PRO A 758 51.11 -6.50 -43.56
N THR A 759 51.00 -5.45 -42.75
CA THR A 759 50.37 -4.19 -43.16
C THR A 759 51.28 -3.39 -44.09
N LYS A 760 50.68 -2.48 -44.87
CA LYS A 760 51.40 -1.49 -45.67
C LYS A 760 52.37 -0.67 -44.81
N ALA A 761 51.94 -0.26 -43.61
CA ALA A 761 52.77 0.52 -42.69
C ALA A 761 54.03 -0.24 -42.25
N GLU A 762 53.90 -1.53 -41.91
CA GLU A 762 55.04 -2.39 -41.56
C GLU A 762 55.99 -2.59 -42.75
N VAL A 763 55.47 -2.83 -43.96
CA VAL A 763 56.30 -2.99 -45.17
C VAL A 763 57.07 -1.71 -45.50
N THR A 764 56.42 -0.54 -45.41
CA THR A 764 57.08 0.77 -45.60
C THR A 764 58.15 0.99 -44.53
N ALA A 765 57.81 0.85 -43.25
CA ALA A 765 58.75 1.07 -42.15
C ALA A 765 59.94 0.09 -42.17
N ALA A 766 59.72 -1.16 -42.56
CA ALA A 766 60.78 -2.15 -42.76
C ALA A 766 61.74 -1.74 -43.89
N THR A 767 61.21 -1.31 -45.03
CA THR A 767 61.99 -0.87 -46.19
C THR A 767 62.84 0.36 -45.85
N GLU A 768 62.22 1.38 -45.26
CA GLU A 768 62.88 2.62 -44.86
C GLU A 768 63.96 2.38 -43.80
N ARG A 769 63.67 1.55 -42.79
CA ARG A 769 64.62 1.20 -41.72
C ARG A 769 65.84 0.45 -42.26
N LEU A 770 65.65 -0.47 -43.20
CA LEU A 770 66.75 -1.19 -43.83
C LEU A 770 67.61 -0.28 -44.70
N ALA A 771 66.98 0.54 -45.55
CA ALA A 771 67.69 1.50 -46.40
C ALA A 771 68.49 2.53 -45.56
N ALA A 772 67.90 3.04 -44.47
CA ALA A 772 68.55 3.97 -43.56
C ALA A 772 69.74 3.33 -42.82
N ALA A 773 69.57 2.12 -42.28
CA ALA A 773 70.64 1.43 -41.56
C ALA A 773 71.80 1.02 -42.50
N THR A 774 71.49 0.62 -43.74
CA THR A 774 72.49 0.33 -44.78
C THR A 774 73.31 1.57 -45.13
N LYS A 775 72.66 2.75 -45.24
CA LYS A 775 73.33 4.03 -45.47
C LYS A 775 74.17 4.50 -44.26
N ALA A 776 73.92 3.98 -43.06
CA ALA A 776 74.61 4.33 -41.82
C ALA A 776 75.82 3.45 -41.49
N LEU A 777 76.23 2.54 -42.39
CA LEU A 777 77.44 1.73 -42.24
C LEU A 777 78.72 2.57 -42.31
N VAL A 778 79.68 2.33 -41.42
CA VAL A 778 80.93 3.11 -41.28
C VAL A 778 82.15 2.22 -41.40
N GLU A 779 83.06 2.49 -42.34
CA GLU A 779 84.23 1.64 -42.65
C GLU A 779 85.39 1.74 -41.64
N ARG A 780 86.28 0.73 -41.65
CA ARG A 780 87.54 0.65 -40.89
C ARG A 780 88.75 0.91 -41.80
N ASN A 781 89.59 1.90 -41.44
CA ASN A 781 90.80 2.24 -42.19
C ASN A 781 92.07 1.50 -41.69
N GLY A 782 93.04 1.29 -42.58
CA GLY A 782 94.43 0.90 -42.30
C GLY A 782 95.29 1.08 -43.57
N GLY A 783 96.61 1.27 -43.53
CA GLY A 783 97.60 1.38 -42.44
C GLY A 783 99.00 1.66 -43.08
N THR A 784 100.17 1.37 -42.51
CA THR A 784 100.56 0.84 -41.18
C THR A 784 102.07 1.13 -40.98
N GLY A 785 102.58 1.35 -39.76
CA GLY A 785 104.02 1.49 -39.49
C GLY A 785 104.36 1.60 -37.99
N GLY A 786 105.40 0.91 -37.52
CA GLY A 786 105.82 0.86 -36.11
C GLY A 786 106.95 1.85 -35.73
N GLY A 787 107.45 1.87 -34.50
CA GLY A 787 107.12 1.02 -33.34
C GLY A 787 107.90 1.38 -32.05
N ASP A 788 107.87 0.47 -31.08
CA ASP A 788 108.71 0.34 -29.87
C ASP A 788 108.74 1.41 -28.74
N ASN A 789 107.93 1.12 -27.70
CA ASN A 789 108.39 0.70 -26.35
C ASN A 789 109.00 1.70 -25.32
N SER A 790 108.16 2.14 -24.37
CA SER A 790 108.32 2.01 -22.89
C SER A 790 106.99 2.48 -22.23
N GLY A 791 106.39 1.86 -21.20
CA GLY A 791 106.84 1.56 -19.84
C GLY A 791 106.18 2.58 -18.87
N THR A 792 105.46 2.26 -17.77
CA THR A 792 105.36 1.02 -16.95
C THR A 792 104.06 0.93 -16.11
N GLY A 793 103.53 -0.29 -15.89
CA GLY A 793 102.78 -0.74 -14.67
C GLY A 793 101.35 -0.20 -14.41
N ASP A 794 100.49 -0.86 -13.63
CA ASP A 794 100.49 -2.25 -13.09
C ASP A 794 99.04 -2.72 -12.74
N ASN A 795 98.88 -3.99 -12.34
CA ASN A 795 97.70 -4.74 -11.81
C ASN A 795 96.45 -3.99 -11.26
N GLY A 796 95.23 -4.55 -11.26
CA GLY A 796 94.78 -5.88 -11.74
C GLY A 796 93.61 -6.47 -10.89
N THR A 797 92.84 -7.42 -11.45
CA THR A 797 91.72 -8.20 -10.82
C THR A 797 90.48 -7.39 -10.37
N GLY A 798 89.26 -7.95 -10.25
CA GLY A 798 88.72 -9.26 -10.63
C GLY A 798 87.52 -9.67 -9.75
N GLY A 799 86.43 -10.21 -10.32
CA GLY A 799 85.26 -10.68 -9.56
C GLY A 799 84.06 -11.08 -10.46
N ASP A 800 83.39 -12.17 -10.12
CA ASP A 800 82.36 -12.84 -10.95
C ASP A 800 81.20 -13.41 -10.07
N ASN A 801 80.02 -13.61 -10.68
CA ASN A 801 78.76 -14.15 -10.11
C ASN A 801 78.06 -13.30 -9.02
N GLY A 802 76.73 -13.39 -8.83
CA GLY A 802 75.71 -14.08 -9.64
C GLY A 802 74.43 -14.49 -8.86
N ALA A 803 73.45 -15.02 -9.61
CA ALA A 803 72.27 -15.81 -9.19
C ALA A 803 71.06 -15.15 -8.46
N GLY A 804 69.93 -15.09 -9.19
CA GLY A 804 68.56 -15.43 -8.71
C GLY A 804 67.75 -14.42 -7.87
N GLY A 805 66.41 -14.35 -7.98
CA GLY A 805 65.51 -14.95 -8.99
C GLY A 805 64.02 -15.06 -8.56
N ASN A 806 63.14 -15.25 -9.57
CA ASN A 806 61.78 -15.83 -9.52
C ASN A 806 60.57 -15.02 -8.96
N GLY A 807 59.67 -14.62 -9.87
CA GLY A 807 58.21 -14.87 -9.80
C GLY A 807 57.27 -13.94 -8.99
N GLY A 808 56.07 -13.63 -9.52
CA GLY A 808 54.94 -13.15 -8.70
C GLY A 808 53.98 -12.10 -9.28
N ASN A 809 52.98 -12.57 -10.04
CA ASN A 809 51.76 -11.90 -10.53
C ASN A 809 51.03 -10.83 -9.64
N GLY A 810 50.62 -9.70 -10.27
CA GLY A 810 49.26 -9.11 -10.14
C GLY A 810 48.93 -8.06 -9.06
N GLY A 811 48.13 -7.02 -9.41
CA GLY A 811 47.49 -6.08 -8.46
C GLY A 811 46.97 -4.77 -9.10
N GLN A 812 45.74 -4.32 -8.77
CA GLN A 812 45.05 -3.15 -9.38
C GLN A 812 45.19 -1.84 -8.57
N ASN A 813 45.05 -0.71 -9.28
CA ASN A 813 44.46 0.62 -8.93
C ASN A 813 45.32 1.79 -9.47
N GLY A 814 44.79 2.99 -9.76
CA GLY A 814 43.39 3.45 -9.80
C GLY A 814 43.18 4.80 -9.10
N GLY A 815 42.79 5.85 -9.85
CA GLY A 815 42.19 7.08 -9.30
C GLY A 815 42.83 8.44 -9.70
N GLY A 816 42.05 9.26 -10.42
CA GLY A 816 41.77 10.70 -10.16
C GLY A 816 42.87 11.79 -10.15
N ASP A 817 42.66 12.83 -10.98
CA ASP A 817 43.15 14.23 -10.85
C ASP A 817 42.58 15.06 -12.03
N THR A 818 42.41 16.39 -12.07
CA THR A 818 42.27 17.47 -11.06
C THR A 818 41.49 18.65 -11.71
N GLY A 819 41.14 19.72 -10.97
CA GLY A 819 40.25 20.80 -11.45
C GLY A 819 40.90 22.15 -11.86
N THR A 820 40.02 23.16 -11.95
CA THR A 820 40.23 24.64 -11.96
C THR A 820 40.68 25.38 -13.25
N ASP A 821 39.74 26.21 -13.74
CA ASP A 821 39.83 27.59 -14.26
C ASP A 821 40.96 28.12 -15.16
N THR A 822 40.58 28.74 -16.27
CA THR A 822 40.89 30.18 -16.55
C THR A 822 40.01 30.81 -17.65
N LYS A 823 39.78 32.14 -17.55
CA LYS A 823 39.15 33.00 -18.58
C LYS A 823 40.22 33.49 -19.60
N PRO A 824 39.88 34.02 -20.81
CA PRO A 824 39.09 35.24 -21.04
C PRO A 824 37.88 34.97 -21.99
N ASP A 825 37.26 35.84 -22.80
CA ASP A 825 37.51 37.22 -23.29
C ASP A 825 36.16 37.90 -23.67
N ASP A 826 36.15 38.94 -24.53
CA ASP A 826 34.99 39.73 -24.98
C ASP A 826 34.77 39.74 -26.51
N HIS A 827 33.54 40.03 -26.98
CA HIS A 827 33.25 41.02 -28.06
C HIS A 827 31.74 41.37 -28.18
N GLN A 828 31.43 42.64 -28.52
CA GLN A 828 30.09 43.24 -28.70
C GLN A 828 30.00 43.91 -30.10
N PRO A 829 28.81 44.19 -30.71
CA PRO A 829 27.91 45.34 -30.38
C PRO A 829 26.40 44.96 -30.33
N ASP A 830 25.43 45.70 -29.73
CA ASP A 830 24.90 47.08 -29.94
C ASP A 830 24.22 47.28 -31.34
N PRO A 831 23.14 48.09 -31.55
CA PRO A 831 22.46 49.12 -30.71
C PRO A 831 20.91 48.98 -30.54
N SER A 832 20.15 49.91 -29.93
CA SER A 832 20.28 50.61 -28.62
C SER A 832 19.02 51.51 -28.34
N LYS A 833 18.68 51.75 -27.04
CA LYS A 833 17.89 52.91 -26.46
C LYS A 833 16.35 52.99 -26.76
N LYS A 834 15.42 53.03 -25.77
CA LYS A 834 15.12 53.99 -24.64
C LYS A 834 14.36 55.28 -25.10
N PRO A 835 13.64 56.08 -24.24
CA PRO A 835 13.57 56.12 -22.74
C PRO A 835 12.19 56.42 -22.04
N GLY A 836 12.14 56.21 -20.71
CA GLY A 836 11.34 57.02 -19.73
C GLY A 836 9.87 56.61 -19.45
N LYS A 837 9.22 56.98 -18.32
CA LYS A 837 9.65 57.73 -17.10
C LYS A 837 8.81 57.30 -15.86
N ASP A 838 9.31 57.66 -14.68
CA ASP A 838 8.90 57.31 -13.28
C ASP A 838 8.03 58.45 -12.61
N PRO A 839 7.56 58.41 -11.33
CA PRO A 839 6.69 57.47 -10.59
C PRO A 839 5.65 58.22 -9.65
N ALA A 840 5.38 57.69 -8.43
CA ALA A 840 4.82 58.32 -7.18
C ALA A 840 3.27 58.25 -6.95
N LYS A 841 2.71 57.72 -5.83
CA LYS A 841 2.65 58.12 -4.37
C LYS A 841 1.60 59.24 -4.06
N ASN A 842 0.86 59.29 -2.92
CA ASN A 842 0.51 58.31 -1.85
C ASN A 842 -0.85 58.72 -1.13
N PRO A 843 -1.12 58.76 0.23
CA PRO A 843 -2.51 58.53 0.76
C PRO A 843 -3.10 59.54 1.80
N SER A 844 -4.40 59.46 2.15
CA SER A 844 -4.94 60.05 3.42
C SER A 844 -6.36 59.59 3.88
N LYS A 845 -6.59 59.72 5.20
CA LYS A 845 -7.83 59.60 6.03
C LYS A 845 -8.32 61.03 6.44
N PRO A 846 -9.33 61.28 7.32
CA PRO A 846 -10.54 60.56 7.79
C PRO A 846 -11.81 61.49 7.83
N ASP A 847 -12.67 61.36 8.87
CA ASP A 847 -13.78 62.24 9.36
C ASP A 847 -15.15 62.21 8.62
N GLY A 848 -16.32 62.34 9.28
CA GLY A 848 -16.63 62.31 10.74
C GLY A 848 -18.09 62.68 11.15
N ASP A 849 -18.51 62.18 12.34
CA ASP A 849 -19.56 62.67 13.28
C ASP A 849 -21.09 62.31 13.15
N GLY A 850 -21.76 62.21 14.32
CA GLY A 850 -23.22 62.12 14.57
C GLY A 850 -23.92 60.74 14.50
N GLY A 851 -24.75 60.26 15.45
CA GLY A 851 -25.03 60.72 16.82
C GLY A 851 -26.27 60.06 17.50
N LEU A 852 -26.19 59.82 18.82
CA LEU A 852 -27.27 59.74 19.85
C LEU A 852 -28.42 58.67 19.85
N ALA A 853 -28.42 57.87 20.94
CA ALA A 853 -29.50 57.70 21.95
C ALA A 853 -30.72 56.75 21.77
N ASP A 854 -31.34 56.47 22.95
CA ASP A 854 -32.58 55.73 23.30
C ASP A 854 -32.72 54.23 22.91
N THR A 855 -32.99 53.25 23.79
CA THR A 855 -33.82 53.05 25.02
C THR A 855 -35.20 52.40 24.77
N GLY A 856 -35.63 51.53 25.69
CA GLY A 856 -36.78 50.61 25.53
C GLY A 856 -36.40 49.17 25.91
N SER A 857 -36.54 48.63 27.12
CA SER A 857 -37.49 48.83 28.23
C SER A 857 -38.89 48.19 28.07
N THR A 858 -38.95 46.86 28.26
CA THR A 858 -39.94 46.13 29.10
C THR A 858 -39.42 44.69 29.30
N ALA A 859 -39.38 44.04 30.46
CA ALA A 859 -40.03 44.17 31.78
C ALA A 859 -41.47 43.62 31.87
N GLY A 860 -41.63 42.54 32.65
CA GLY A 860 -42.89 41.80 32.90
C GLY A 860 -42.83 40.36 32.35
N MET A 861 -43.19 39.30 33.08
CA MET A 861 -43.67 39.18 34.47
C MET A 861 -43.13 37.91 35.16
N ILE A 862 -43.21 37.87 36.49
CA ILE A 862 -43.04 36.64 37.30
C ILE A 862 -44.42 36.20 37.83
N ALA A 863 -44.85 34.98 37.47
CA ALA A 863 -45.86 34.15 38.13
C ALA A 863 -45.67 32.71 37.60
N LEU A 864 -45.44 31.63 38.35
CA LEU A 864 -45.78 31.19 39.71
C LEU A 864 -47.22 30.61 39.80
N VAL A 865 -47.35 29.48 40.53
CA VAL A 865 -48.47 28.50 40.56
C VAL A 865 -48.43 27.54 39.34
N ALA A 866 -48.16 26.22 39.41
CA ALA A 866 -48.09 25.17 40.45
C ALA A 866 -49.34 24.27 40.64
N ALA A 867 -49.06 23.01 41.03
CA ALA A 867 -49.96 21.93 41.48
C ALA A 867 -50.81 21.16 40.45
N GLY A 868 -50.92 19.84 40.69
CA GLY A 868 -51.78 18.88 39.98
C GLY A 868 -51.02 17.92 39.04
N LEU A 869 -51.11 16.59 39.17
CA LEU A 869 -51.81 15.77 40.17
C LEU A 869 -51.17 14.36 40.24
N ILE A 870 -51.05 13.78 41.43
CA ILE A 870 -50.77 12.34 41.61
C ILE A 870 -52.03 11.68 42.18
N ALA A 871 -52.64 10.78 41.39
CA ALA A 871 -53.59 9.76 41.83
C ALA A 871 -53.54 8.62 40.77
N ALA A 872 -53.18 7.35 41.02
CA ALA A 872 -53.34 6.40 42.14
C ALA A 872 -54.61 5.53 42.03
N ALA A 873 -54.39 4.19 42.05
CA ALA A 873 -55.36 3.07 42.12
C ALA A 873 -56.46 3.01 41.01
N GLY A 874 -56.83 1.89 40.40
CA GLY A 874 -56.56 0.46 40.66
C GLY A 874 -57.73 -0.41 40.15
N VAL A 875 -57.41 -1.67 39.82
CA VAL A 875 -58.32 -2.85 39.83
C VAL A 875 -59.42 -3.00 38.74
N SER A 876 -59.22 -3.97 37.84
CA SER A 876 -60.23 -4.77 37.08
C SER A 876 -61.11 -4.01 36.04
N VAL A 877 -61.57 -4.56 34.91
CA VAL A 877 -61.93 -5.95 34.51
C VAL A 877 -61.50 -6.22 33.04
N ALA A 878 -61.41 -7.49 32.62
CA ALA A 878 -61.03 -7.89 31.27
C ALA A 878 -62.21 -7.97 30.26
N LEU A 879 -61.87 -8.19 28.96
CA LEU A 879 -62.74 -8.70 27.88
C LEU A 879 -63.92 -7.79 27.44
N ARG A 880 -63.86 -7.15 26.25
CA ARG A 880 -64.17 -7.86 24.98
C ARG A 880 -63.97 -7.00 23.70
N ARG A 881 -63.69 -7.74 22.61
CA ARG A 881 -63.99 -7.49 21.18
C ARG A 881 -63.19 -6.41 20.41
N ARG A 882 -62.78 -6.87 19.22
CA ARG A 882 -62.57 -6.20 17.91
C ARG A 882 -63.06 -4.75 17.79
N ALA A 883 -62.42 -3.90 16.99
CA ALA A 883 -61.48 -4.21 15.89
C ALA A 883 -60.08 -3.62 16.11
#